data_AF-M5TRA8-F1
#
_entry.id   AF-M5TRA8-F1
#
_cell.length_a   1.000
_cell.length_b   1.000
_cell.length_c   1.000
_cell.angle_alpha   90.00
_cell.angle_beta   90.00
_cell.angle_gamma   90.00
#
_symmetry.space_group_name_H-M   'P 1'
#
loop_
_entity.id
_entity.type
_entity.pdbx_description
1 polymer ?
#
loop_
_entity_poly.entity_id
_entity_poly.type
_entity_poly.pdbx_seq_one_letter_code
_entity_poly.pdbx_strand_id
1 'polypeptide(L)'
;MNLRFFLAFVCVGFAIPVCASEDTITTALVRLQQHIEGTSSLSPEELARGRALIEKNAGVLGADSKTMAKAFAVVELYEQKAGPLFLNPKTKNGFPRKPSPDLQLEHTMLALQQGLLDNAYTSANLKKYRRMMDGMFFKTSVYFPGAVGKASSGKGIHSALINASHPKAVGSPVAGADGAARRPTGWYLVPGQIAEVAVPPTMVNKGFSIRVGAHSWDLSKKKTIERIDRVSLVYPITEARTLIANPLGGGVYIEVPYQANLGAVKVWVKNAARAPFFSMTKTHSTTLAEWNRTEKRWPGPWADFETDKFMMQVPTAWLSKLNNPIKLMQDWDKAMDAVSELFGHPLVRSKTVLYLQADVAMRGNANFPGYPQSNYPYNAYQPEQCRHPWMLKGPQFADWTVFHEVGHSQFCSKFRGETEALVNLPHVAVMNRKFGFSLDEAFGSSVNKMNHLTIDEVAVMWMVTENFRNGKPMNISNKPGDEVKYQHRGYGKYVEIANLFGWDALSRFWQEENASWKPGDRVPNNSDPTDARILRLSKAAGADLTPLIHFWGVQPERPQVLARMMRREGLQPSKEIRDRLLHYKTLIPMDNGEFRQHLKRVYPKGLGKLTNPLYGTGWYRATAATYSEADGEAAQQAMQDLIERYFGRQSGAS
;
A
#
# COMPACT_ATOMS: atom_id res chain seq x y z
N MET A 1 16.90 -46.46 62.06
CA MET A 1 15.65 -46.76 62.81
C MET A 1 14.69 -47.44 61.85
N ASN A 2 14.03 -48.47 62.34
CA ASN A 2 13.35 -49.57 61.64
C ASN A 2 12.19 -49.22 60.68
N LEU A 3 12.13 -50.04 59.60
CA LEU A 3 10.99 -50.81 59.07
C LEU A 3 9.56 -50.22 59.11
N ARG A 4 8.85 -50.28 57.97
CA ARG A 4 7.63 -51.10 57.83
C ARG A 4 7.20 -51.30 56.36
N PHE A 5 7.00 -52.58 56.03
CA PHE A 5 6.37 -53.15 54.84
C PHE A 5 4.86 -52.88 54.79
N PHE A 6 4.26 -52.84 53.59
CA PHE A 6 2.97 -53.50 53.31
C PHE A 6 2.89 -53.99 51.84
N LEU A 7 2.48 -55.25 51.71
CA LEU A 7 2.19 -56.04 50.50
C LEU A 7 1.08 -55.41 49.63
N ALA A 8 1.29 -55.27 48.32
CA ALA A 8 0.87 -56.16 47.23
C ALA A 8 -0.63 -56.14 46.86
N PHE A 9 -0.96 -55.71 45.63
CA PHE A 9 -1.87 -56.42 44.75
C PHE A 9 -1.56 -56.11 43.28
N VAL A 10 -1.34 -57.17 42.53
CA VAL A 10 -1.14 -57.19 41.08
C VAL A 10 -2.50 -57.11 40.41
N CYS A 11 -2.68 -56.16 39.49
CA CYS A 11 -3.62 -56.28 38.38
C CYS A 11 -2.88 -55.96 37.10
N VAL A 12 -2.37 -57.01 36.44
CA VAL A 12 -1.87 -56.95 35.08
C VAL A 12 -3.08 -56.80 34.16
N GLY A 13 -3.45 -55.56 33.85
CA GLY A 13 -4.17 -55.26 32.65
C GLY A 13 -3.16 -55.08 31.51
N PHE A 14 -3.03 -56.08 30.63
CA PHE A 14 -2.38 -55.88 29.34
C PHE A 14 -3.21 -54.85 28.55
N ALA A 15 -2.86 -53.57 28.69
CA ALA A 15 -3.21 -52.59 27.69
C ALA A 15 -2.41 -52.96 26.44
N ILE A 16 -3.09 -53.56 25.46
CA ILE A 16 -2.60 -53.64 24.09
C ILE A 16 -2.17 -52.21 23.72
N PRO A 17 -0.92 -51.97 23.30
CA PRO A 17 -0.59 -50.68 22.73
C PRO A 17 -1.42 -50.59 21.45
N VAL A 18 -2.48 -49.78 21.48
CA VAL A 18 -3.09 -49.28 20.25
C VAL A 18 -1.95 -48.58 19.54
N CYS A 19 -1.41 -49.26 18.53
CA CYS A 19 -0.40 -48.73 17.65
C CYS A 19 -1.03 -47.47 17.05
N ALA A 20 -0.65 -46.30 17.57
CA ALA A 20 -1.01 -45.04 16.97
C ALA A 20 -0.32 -45.04 15.61
N SER A 21 -1.02 -45.51 14.56
CA SER A 21 -0.54 -45.38 13.19
C SER A 21 -0.22 -43.90 13.00
N GLU A 22 1.01 -43.57 12.65
CA GLU A 22 1.36 -42.20 12.28
C GLU A 22 0.34 -41.75 11.22
N ASP A 23 -0.53 -40.81 11.58
CA ASP A 23 -1.55 -40.32 10.67
C ASP A 23 -0.82 -39.68 9.48
N THR A 24 -0.87 -40.33 8.32
CA THR A 24 -0.30 -39.79 7.07
C THR A 24 -1.28 -38.79 6.44
N ILE A 25 -0.78 -37.89 5.59
CA ILE A 25 -1.67 -37.01 4.80
C ILE A 25 -2.72 -37.83 4.04
N THR A 26 -2.33 -38.97 3.47
CA THR A 26 -3.25 -39.85 2.73
C THR A 26 -4.37 -40.36 3.64
N THR A 27 -4.05 -40.79 4.86
CA THR A 27 -5.05 -41.21 5.86
C THR A 27 -5.99 -40.06 6.20
N ALA A 28 -5.47 -38.85 6.42
CA ALA A 28 -6.29 -37.67 6.70
C ALA A 28 -7.21 -37.29 5.53
N LEU A 29 -6.72 -37.36 4.29
CA LEU A 29 -7.54 -37.13 3.09
C LEU A 29 -8.66 -38.16 2.93
N VAL A 30 -8.39 -39.45 3.24
CA VAL A 30 -9.42 -40.50 3.22
C VAL A 30 -10.49 -40.23 4.27
N ARG A 31 -10.10 -39.94 5.52
CA ARG A 31 -11.04 -39.63 6.60
C ARG A 31 -11.86 -38.38 6.28
N LEU A 32 -11.22 -37.34 5.73
CA LEU A 32 -11.89 -36.12 5.30
C LEU A 32 -12.90 -36.38 4.17
N GLN A 33 -12.54 -37.23 3.19
CA GLN A 33 -13.47 -37.66 2.16
C GLN A 33 -14.70 -38.36 2.76
N GLN A 34 -14.49 -39.36 3.61
CA GLN A 34 -15.56 -40.11 4.26
C GLN A 34 -16.47 -39.21 5.11
N HIS A 35 -15.88 -38.20 5.77
CA HIS A 35 -16.61 -37.17 6.49
C HIS A 35 -17.54 -36.36 5.60
N ILE A 36 -17.04 -35.89 4.46
CA ILE A 36 -17.84 -35.09 3.51
C ILE A 36 -18.91 -35.96 2.80
N GLU A 37 -18.64 -37.25 2.58
CA GLU A 37 -19.61 -38.21 2.03
C GLU A 37 -20.71 -38.58 3.03
N GLY A 38 -20.47 -38.40 4.34
CA GLY A 38 -21.35 -38.84 5.41
C GLY A 38 -21.22 -40.34 5.73
N THR A 39 -20.19 -41.01 5.23
CA THR A 39 -19.92 -42.44 5.49
C THR A 39 -19.20 -42.67 6.81
N SER A 40 -18.53 -41.64 7.33
CA SER A 40 -17.97 -41.56 8.68
C SER A 40 -18.12 -40.13 9.19
N SER A 41 -18.11 -39.88 10.50
CA SER A 41 -18.16 -38.52 11.04
C SER A 41 -16.90 -38.24 11.84
N LEU A 42 -16.27 -37.10 11.60
CA LEU A 42 -15.12 -36.62 12.35
C LEU A 42 -15.58 -35.57 13.36
N SER A 43 -15.09 -35.66 14.59
CA SER A 43 -15.28 -34.63 15.60
C SER A 43 -14.56 -33.33 15.20
N PRO A 44 -14.94 -32.18 15.80
CA PRO A 44 -14.19 -30.93 15.62
C PRO A 44 -12.69 -31.05 15.93
N GLU A 45 -12.32 -31.86 16.93
CA GLU A 45 -10.93 -32.12 17.31
C GLU A 45 -10.20 -33.00 16.28
N GLU A 46 -10.90 -33.97 15.68
CA GLU A 46 -10.37 -34.79 14.59
C GLU A 46 -10.13 -33.97 13.32
N LEU A 47 -11.07 -33.09 12.95
CA LEU A 47 -10.89 -32.13 11.86
C LEU A 47 -9.71 -31.19 12.13
N ALA A 48 -9.60 -30.66 13.35
CA ALA A 48 -8.49 -29.80 13.73
C ALA A 48 -7.13 -30.52 13.66
N ARG A 49 -7.06 -31.79 14.09
CA ARG A 49 -5.86 -32.64 13.94
C ARG A 49 -5.53 -32.88 12.46
N GLY A 50 -6.54 -33.20 11.64
CA GLY A 50 -6.40 -33.36 10.20
C GLY A 50 -5.85 -32.11 9.52
N ARG A 51 -6.39 -30.92 9.87
CA ARG A 51 -5.88 -29.63 9.40
C ARG A 51 -4.41 -29.43 9.76
N ALA A 52 -4.04 -29.60 11.03
CA ALA A 52 -2.67 -29.40 11.49
C ALA A 52 -1.69 -30.35 10.76
N LEU A 53 -2.12 -31.58 10.48
CA LEU A 53 -1.34 -32.53 9.69
C LEU A 53 -1.14 -32.06 8.23
N ILE A 54 -2.20 -31.58 7.59
CA ILE A 54 -2.15 -31.00 6.23
C ILE A 54 -1.21 -29.81 6.19
N GLU A 55 -1.34 -28.86 7.13
CA GLU A 55 -0.50 -27.66 7.20
C GLU A 55 0.98 -28.02 7.41
N LYS A 56 1.27 -28.94 8.34
CA LYS A 56 2.63 -29.39 8.63
C LYS A 56 3.29 -30.09 7.44
N ASN A 57 2.51 -30.80 6.61
CA ASN A 57 3.03 -31.66 5.55
C ASN A 57 2.60 -31.21 4.14
N ALA A 58 2.24 -29.93 3.96
CA ALA A 58 1.66 -29.43 2.71
C ALA A 58 2.52 -29.71 1.46
N GLY A 59 3.86 -29.78 1.61
CA GLY A 59 4.79 -30.16 0.54
C GLY A 59 4.52 -31.54 -0.09
N VAL A 60 3.92 -32.47 0.66
CA VAL A 60 3.58 -33.83 0.19
C VAL A 60 2.41 -33.80 -0.79
N LEU A 61 1.52 -32.80 -0.71
CA LEU A 61 0.36 -32.68 -1.60
C LEU A 61 0.74 -32.55 -3.09
N GLY A 62 1.95 -32.04 -3.35
CA GLY A 62 2.52 -31.91 -4.70
C GLY A 62 3.57 -32.95 -5.07
N ALA A 63 3.88 -33.91 -4.19
CA ALA A 63 5.04 -34.79 -4.35
C ALA A 63 4.82 -35.92 -5.37
N ASP A 64 3.60 -36.46 -5.44
CA ASP A 64 3.24 -37.55 -6.33
C ASP A 64 1.80 -37.42 -6.87
N SER A 65 1.52 -38.13 -7.96
CA SER A 65 0.24 -38.04 -8.66
C SER A 65 -0.94 -38.61 -7.87
N LYS A 66 -0.73 -39.63 -7.04
CA LYS A 66 -1.80 -40.30 -6.30
C LYS A 66 -2.28 -39.42 -5.15
N THR A 67 -1.36 -38.86 -4.38
CA THR A 67 -1.67 -37.92 -3.29
C THR A 67 -2.34 -36.67 -3.85
N MET A 68 -1.80 -36.10 -4.93
CA MET A 68 -2.36 -34.93 -5.59
C MET A 68 -3.79 -35.18 -6.09
N ALA A 69 -4.02 -36.28 -6.82
CA ALA A 69 -5.35 -36.62 -7.33
C ALA A 69 -6.36 -36.83 -6.19
N LYS A 70 -5.96 -37.50 -5.10
CA LYS A 70 -6.80 -37.68 -3.91
C LYS A 70 -7.16 -36.35 -3.26
N ALA A 71 -6.20 -35.45 -3.11
CA ALA A 71 -6.42 -34.12 -2.54
C ALA A 71 -7.40 -33.29 -3.38
N PHE A 72 -7.26 -33.28 -4.72
CA PHE A 72 -8.23 -32.62 -5.60
C PHE A 72 -9.61 -33.26 -5.53
N ALA A 73 -9.70 -34.59 -5.46
CA ALA A 73 -11.00 -35.27 -5.31
C ALA A 73 -11.72 -34.86 -4.02
N VAL A 74 -10.99 -34.67 -2.92
CA VAL A 74 -11.55 -34.16 -1.66
C VAL A 74 -12.06 -32.72 -1.82
N VAL A 75 -11.29 -31.85 -2.48
CA VAL A 75 -11.72 -30.47 -2.77
C VAL A 75 -12.98 -30.47 -3.64
N GLU A 76 -12.99 -31.24 -4.73
CA GLU A 76 -14.14 -31.32 -5.63
C GLU A 76 -15.39 -31.81 -4.90
N LEU A 77 -15.26 -32.88 -4.09
CA LEU A 77 -16.34 -33.42 -3.30
C LEU A 77 -16.90 -32.38 -2.32
N TYR A 78 -16.03 -31.66 -1.60
CA TYR A 78 -16.44 -30.57 -0.72
C TYR A 78 -17.22 -29.49 -1.48
N GLU A 79 -16.69 -29.02 -2.61
CA GLU A 79 -17.33 -27.99 -3.42
C GLU A 79 -18.65 -28.45 -4.04
N GLN A 80 -18.84 -29.76 -4.26
CA GLN A 80 -20.11 -30.35 -4.70
C GLN A 80 -21.14 -30.47 -3.58
N LYS A 81 -20.72 -30.86 -2.36
CA LYS A 81 -21.63 -31.16 -1.23
C LYS A 81 -21.92 -29.94 -0.36
N ALA A 82 -20.90 -29.21 0.04
CA ALA A 82 -21.01 -28.03 0.91
C ALA A 82 -21.10 -26.72 0.11
N GLY A 83 -20.66 -26.74 -1.15
CA GLY A 83 -20.47 -25.55 -1.97
C GLY A 83 -19.08 -24.94 -1.78
N PRO A 84 -18.55 -24.21 -2.78
CA PRO A 84 -17.19 -23.67 -2.71
C PRO A 84 -17.00 -22.69 -1.56
N LEU A 85 -15.78 -22.63 -1.01
CA LEU A 85 -15.43 -21.59 -0.04
C LEU A 85 -15.74 -20.20 -0.61
N PHE A 86 -16.22 -19.30 0.24
CA PHE A 86 -16.70 -17.96 -0.07
C PHE A 86 -17.94 -17.90 -0.97
N LEU A 87 -18.53 -19.03 -1.35
CA LEU A 87 -19.82 -19.06 -2.07
C LEU A 87 -20.88 -19.82 -1.28
N ASN A 88 -20.46 -20.71 -0.38
CA ASN A 88 -21.37 -21.44 0.49
C ASN A 88 -21.91 -20.58 1.66
N PRO A 89 -23.05 -20.96 2.28
CA PRO A 89 -23.68 -20.20 3.34
C PRO A 89 -22.80 -19.91 4.56
N LYS A 90 -21.86 -20.81 4.89
CA LYS A 90 -20.96 -20.67 6.04
C LYS A 90 -19.85 -19.65 5.84
N THR A 91 -19.44 -19.40 4.60
CA THR A 91 -18.22 -18.61 4.29
C THR A 91 -18.45 -17.43 3.36
N LYS A 92 -19.68 -17.21 2.84
CA LYS A 92 -20.03 -16.13 1.90
C LYS A 92 -19.83 -14.68 2.39
N ASN A 93 -19.43 -14.46 3.63
CA ASN A 93 -19.14 -13.12 4.16
C ASN A 93 -17.73 -13.07 4.78
N GLY A 94 -16.87 -13.99 4.34
CA GLY A 94 -15.67 -14.35 5.07
C GLY A 94 -15.98 -15.06 6.38
N PHE A 95 -14.92 -15.54 7.04
CA PHE A 95 -15.03 -16.24 8.33
C PHE A 95 -13.82 -15.98 9.22
N PRO A 96 -13.93 -16.11 10.56
CA PRO A 96 -12.83 -15.82 11.47
C PRO A 96 -11.62 -16.73 11.22
N ARG A 97 -10.42 -16.16 11.30
CA ARG A 97 -9.16 -16.91 11.25
C ARG A 97 -9.02 -17.84 12.44
N LYS A 98 -9.45 -17.39 13.63
CA LYS A 98 -9.46 -18.22 14.83
C LYS A 98 -10.51 -19.32 14.62
N PRO A 99 -10.12 -20.60 14.64
CA PRO A 99 -11.06 -21.69 14.42
C PRO A 99 -12.13 -21.77 15.51
N SER A 100 -13.36 -22.08 15.10
CA SER A 100 -14.46 -22.47 15.97
C SER A 100 -14.90 -23.89 15.63
N PRO A 101 -15.55 -24.63 16.55
CA PRO A 101 -16.02 -25.99 16.28
C PRO A 101 -16.85 -26.12 15.01
N ASP A 102 -17.73 -25.14 14.75
CA ASP A 102 -18.67 -25.16 13.61
C ASP A 102 -18.04 -24.92 12.23
N LEU A 103 -16.76 -24.49 12.22
CA LEU A 103 -16.00 -24.12 11.01
C LEU A 103 -14.75 -24.98 10.80
N GLN A 104 -14.54 -26.04 11.60
CA GLN A 104 -13.32 -26.84 11.47
C GLN A 104 -13.17 -27.48 10.09
N LEU A 105 -14.28 -27.89 9.46
CA LEU A 105 -14.25 -28.38 8.09
C LEU A 105 -13.79 -27.28 7.12
N GLU A 106 -14.37 -26.09 7.19
CA GLU A 106 -14.00 -24.94 6.36
C GLU A 106 -12.53 -24.54 6.53
N HIS A 107 -12.00 -24.51 7.75
CA HIS A 107 -10.58 -24.25 8.00
C HIS A 107 -9.68 -25.38 7.44
N THR A 108 -10.12 -26.64 7.53
CA THR A 108 -9.39 -27.78 6.97
C THR A 108 -9.35 -27.71 5.44
N MET A 109 -10.47 -27.36 4.81
CA MET A 109 -10.55 -27.18 3.35
C MET A 109 -9.72 -26.00 2.87
N LEU A 110 -9.70 -24.89 3.61
CA LEU A 110 -8.81 -23.77 3.31
C LEU A 110 -7.34 -24.20 3.34
N ALA A 111 -6.92 -24.94 4.37
CA ALA A 111 -5.55 -25.45 4.47
C ALA A 111 -5.20 -26.40 3.32
N LEU A 112 -6.12 -27.30 2.94
CA LEU A 112 -5.94 -28.21 1.81
C LEU A 112 -5.80 -27.47 0.47
N GLN A 113 -6.71 -26.53 0.19
CA GLN A 113 -6.69 -25.74 -1.05
C GLN A 113 -5.44 -24.85 -1.13
N GLN A 114 -5.06 -24.21 -0.01
CA GLN A 114 -3.85 -23.39 0.06
C GLN A 114 -2.59 -24.25 -0.13
N GLY A 115 -2.52 -25.42 0.52
CA GLY A 115 -1.40 -26.36 0.37
C GLY A 115 -1.26 -26.88 -1.06
N LEU A 116 -2.36 -27.23 -1.72
CA LEU A 116 -2.38 -27.60 -3.13
C LEU A 116 -1.90 -26.47 -4.04
N LEU A 117 -2.41 -25.25 -3.84
CA LEU A 117 -1.99 -24.08 -4.62
C LEU A 117 -0.47 -23.86 -4.52
N ASP A 118 0.06 -23.87 -3.29
CA ASP A 118 1.48 -23.56 -3.03
C ASP A 118 2.44 -24.66 -3.49
N ASN A 119 2.02 -25.94 -3.49
CA ASN A 119 2.94 -27.06 -3.65
C ASN A 119 2.69 -27.93 -4.90
N ALA A 120 1.46 -27.99 -5.42
CA ALA A 120 1.15 -28.85 -6.58
C ALA A 120 1.52 -28.18 -7.91
N TYR A 121 1.34 -26.87 -8.04
CA TYR A 121 1.44 -26.13 -9.30
C TYR A 121 2.85 -25.62 -9.62
N THR A 122 3.86 -26.50 -9.56
CA THR A 122 5.26 -26.18 -9.90
C THR A 122 5.58 -26.43 -11.39
N SER A 123 6.62 -25.80 -11.94
CA SER A 123 7.06 -26.05 -13.32
C SER A 123 7.35 -27.54 -13.58
N ALA A 124 7.92 -28.25 -12.60
CA ALA A 124 8.21 -29.67 -12.71
C ALA A 124 6.94 -30.52 -12.78
N ASN A 125 5.97 -30.25 -11.90
CA ASN A 125 4.71 -30.97 -11.87
C ASN A 125 3.86 -30.73 -13.12
N LEU A 126 3.82 -29.49 -13.64
CA LEU A 126 3.10 -29.19 -14.87
C LEU A 126 3.66 -29.93 -16.09
N LYS A 127 4.96 -30.25 -16.12
CA LYS A 127 5.56 -31.10 -17.14
C LYS A 127 5.23 -32.58 -16.90
N LYS A 128 5.46 -33.06 -15.68
CA LYS A 128 5.36 -34.48 -15.32
C LYS A 128 3.92 -35.00 -15.29
N TYR A 129 3.00 -34.20 -14.76
CA TYR A 129 1.61 -34.58 -14.48
C TYR A 129 0.60 -33.80 -15.32
N ARG A 130 1.04 -33.22 -16.45
CA ARG A 130 0.24 -32.34 -17.31
C ARG A 130 -1.19 -32.85 -17.58
N ARG A 131 -1.32 -34.12 -18.01
CA ARG A 131 -2.62 -34.72 -18.37
C ARG A 131 -3.58 -34.82 -17.19
N MET A 132 -3.06 -34.99 -15.99
CA MET A 132 -3.87 -35.11 -14.78
C MET A 132 -4.23 -33.72 -14.23
N MET A 133 -3.30 -32.77 -14.29
CA MET A 133 -3.53 -31.41 -13.78
C MET A 133 -4.41 -30.55 -14.71
N ASP A 134 -4.45 -30.86 -16.01
CA ASP A 134 -5.34 -30.17 -16.95
C ASP A 134 -6.80 -30.45 -16.59
N GLY A 135 -7.57 -29.40 -16.31
CA GLY A 135 -8.94 -29.48 -15.80
C GLY A 135 -9.09 -29.39 -14.28
N MET A 136 -8.01 -29.40 -13.50
CA MET A 136 -8.07 -29.26 -12.03
C MET A 136 -8.09 -27.78 -11.62
N PHE A 137 -9.11 -27.37 -10.88
CA PHE A 137 -9.27 -26.00 -10.39
C PHE A 137 -10.15 -25.96 -9.15
N PHE A 138 -10.22 -24.80 -8.48
CA PHE A 138 -11.15 -24.57 -7.39
C PHE A 138 -12.34 -23.77 -7.92
N LYS A 139 -13.57 -24.24 -7.69
CA LYS A 139 -14.79 -23.50 -8.08
C LYS A 139 -14.89 -22.16 -7.35
N THR A 140 -14.23 -21.97 -6.21
CA THR A 140 -14.09 -20.65 -5.57
C THR A 140 -13.42 -19.59 -6.46
N SER A 141 -12.71 -20.00 -7.52
CA SER A 141 -12.15 -19.09 -8.53
C SER A 141 -13.16 -18.11 -9.11
N VAL A 142 -14.45 -18.47 -9.22
CA VAL A 142 -15.49 -17.55 -9.72
C VAL A 142 -15.73 -16.37 -8.78
N TYR A 143 -15.48 -16.54 -7.48
CA TYR A 143 -15.56 -15.48 -6.48
C TYR A 143 -14.29 -14.60 -6.53
N PHE A 144 -13.12 -15.22 -6.43
CA PHE A 144 -11.85 -14.49 -6.48
C PHE A 144 -10.70 -15.38 -6.98
N PRO A 145 -9.83 -14.89 -7.90
CA PRO A 145 -9.83 -13.56 -8.52
C PRO A 145 -10.92 -13.39 -9.61
N GLY A 146 -11.74 -14.40 -9.88
CA GLY A 146 -12.77 -14.37 -10.91
C GLY A 146 -12.52 -15.45 -11.96
N ALA A 147 -13.56 -15.83 -12.69
CA ALA A 147 -13.45 -16.83 -13.75
C ALA A 147 -13.83 -16.24 -15.10
N VAL A 148 -13.29 -16.85 -16.15
CA VAL A 148 -13.69 -16.61 -17.53
C VAL A 148 -14.37 -17.88 -18.03
N GLY A 149 -15.46 -17.75 -18.78
CA GLY A 149 -16.14 -18.92 -19.37
C GLY A 149 -15.19 -19.71 -20.28
N LYS A 150 -15.23 -21.05 -20.22
CA LYS A 150 -14.34 -21.93 -21.01
C LYS A 150 -14.44 -21.70 -22.52
N ALA A 151 -15.59 -21.28 -23.04
CA ALA A 151 -15.74 -20.95 -24.47
C ALA A 151 -14.88 -19.75 -24.91
N SER A 152 -14.48 -18.90 -23.96
CA SER A 152 -13.70 -17.69 -24.21
C SER A 152 -12.18 -17.90 -24.13
N SER A 153 -11.71 -19.10 -23.76
CA SER A 153 -10.30 -19.47 -23.93
C SER A 153 -10.06 -19.83 -25.40
N GLY A 154 -9.46 -18.92 -26.15
CA GLY A 154 -9.02 -19.23 -27.51
C GLY A 154 -7.90 -20.27 -27.49
N LYS A 155 -7.92 -21.24 -28.41
CA LYS A 155 -6.78 -22.13 -28.68
C LYS A 155 -5.63 -21.43 -29.44
N GLY A 156 -5.79 -20.14 -29.75
CA GLY A 156 -4.84 -19.33 -30.50
C GLY A 156 -3.55 -19.05 -29.73
N ILE A 157 -2.49 -18.78 -30.49
CA ILE A 157 -1.24 -18.23 -29.98
C ILE A 157 -1.30 -16.73 -30.23
N HIS A 158 -1.03 -15.94 -29.20
CA HIS A 158 -1.09 -14.50 -29.32
C HIS A 158 0.12 -13.84 -28.71
N SER A 159 0.56 -12.73 -29.30
CA SER A 159 1.70 -11.98 -28.80
C SER A 159 1.29 -10.84 -27.87
N ALA A 160 2.11 -10.56 -26.87
CA ALA A 160 2.11 -9.31 -26.11
C ALA A 160 3.49 -8.64 -26.25
N LEU A 161 3.49 -7.32 -26.46
CA LEU A 161 4.71 -6.52 -26.48
C LEU A 161 4.89 -5.91 -25.09
N ILE A 162 6.03 -6.17 -24.44
CA ILE A 162 6.32 -5.70 -23.08
C ILE A 162 7.62 -4.90 -23.04
N ASN A 163 7.73 -3.99 -22.08
CA ASN A 163 9.02 -3.38 -21.72
C ASN A 163 9.77 -4.33 -20.77
N ALA A 164 10.74 -5.08 -21.30
CA ALA A 164 11.62 -5.99 -20.59
C ALA A 164 12.88 -5.30 -20.03
N SER A 165 12.83 -3.98 -19.82
CA SER A 165 13.81 -3.21 -19.06
C SER A 165 13.28 -2.82 -17.67
N HIS A 166 14.19 -2.91 -16.71
CA HIS A 166 14.05 -2.40 -15.35
C HIS A 166 15.44 -1.88 -14.92
N PRO A 167 15.87 -0.71 -15.43
CA PRO A 167 17.22 -0.20 -15.20
C PRO A 167 17.47 0.08 -13.71
N LYS A 168 18.75 0.26 -13.34
CA LYS A 168 19.11 0.63 -11.97
C LYS A 168 18.40 1.94 -11.57
N ALA A 169 17.82 1.98 -10.37
CA ALA A 169 17.24 3.18 -9.81
C ALA A 169 18.32 4.24 -9.57
N VAL A 170 17.94 5.52 -9.72
CA VAL A 170 18.82 6.68 -9.56
C VAL A 170 18.48 7.41 -8.27
N GLY A 171 19.50 7.77 -7.49
CA GLY A 171 19.37 8.50 -6.23
C GLY A 171 19.08 7.61 -5.03
N SER A 172 18.51 8.21 -3.98
CA SER A 172 18.13 7.49 -2.77
C SER A 172 17.09 6.39 -3.07
N PRO A 173 17.17 5.22 -2.40
CA PRO A 173 16.21 4.14 -2.56
C PRO A 173 14.77 4.58 -2.30
N VAL A 174 13.87 4.11 -3.17
CA VAL A 174 12.41 4.20 -3.02
C VAL A 174 11.87 2.79 -2.73
N ALA A 175 10.79 2.68 -1.97
CA ALA A 175 10.22 1.40 -1.57
C ALA A 175 9.97 0.46 -2.77
N GLY A 176 10.58 -0.72 -2.74
CA GLY A 176 10.38 -1.77 -3.75
C GLY A 176 10.98 -1.49 -5.13
N ALA A 177 11.89 -0.51 -5.24
CA ALA A 177 12.55 -0.12 -6.49
C ALA A 177 13.51 -1.19 -7.06
N ASP A 178 14.01 -2.10 -6.23
CA ASP A 178 14.90 -3.22 -6.58
C ASP A 178 14.16 -4.56 -6.75
N GLY A 179 12.89 -4.63 -6.36
CA GLY A 179 12.03 -5.78 -6.64
C GLY A 179 11.56 -5.77 -8.10
N ALA A 180 11.32 -6.94 -8.68
CA ALA A 180 10.93 -7.08 -10.09
C ALA A 180 9.81 -6.10 -10.53
N ALA A 181 9.92 -5.58 -11.76
CA ALA A 181 8.93 -4.72 -12.36
C ALA A 181 7.90 -5.57 -13.11
N ARG A 182 6.65 -5.51 -12.68
CA ARG A 182 5.55 -6.27 -13.29
C ARG A 182 5.09 -5.61 -14.59
N ARG A 183 4.94 -6.40 -15.65
CA ARG A 183 4.44 -6.00 -16.98
C ARG A 183 3.19 -6.81 -17.34
N PRO A 184 2.01 -6.18 -17.46
CA PRO A 184 0.79 -6.84 -17.95
C PRO A 184 0.95 -7.33 -19.39
N THR A 185 0.30 -8.44 -19.70
CA THR A 185 0.29 -9.01 -21.05
C THR A 185 -1.07 -8.87 -21.76
N GLY A 186 -2.12 -8.47 -21.04
CA GLY A 186 -3.51 -8.47 -21.53
C GLY A 186 -4.14 -9.87 -21.64
N TRP A 187 -3.58 -10.84 -20.91
CA TRP A 187 -4.06 -12.23 -20.90
C TRP A 187 -4.47 -12.67 -19.49
N TYR A 188 -5.42 -13.59 -19.45
CA TYR A 188 -5.97 -14.20 -18.26
C TYR A 188 -5.92 -15.72 -18.39
N LEU A 189 -5.26 -16.37 -17.44
CA LEU A 189 -5.32 -17.82 -17.32
C LEU A 189 -6.72 -18.20 -16.81
N VAL A 190 -7.44 -18.98 -17.61
CA VAL A 190 -8.72 -19.55 -17.19
C VAL A 190 -8.46 -20.63 -16.12
N PRO A 191 -9.17 -20.61 -14.98
CA PRO A 191 -9.02 -21.64 -13.95
C PRO A 191 -9.15 -23.05 -14.54
N GLY A 192 -8.21 -23.92 -14.23
CA GLY A 192 -8.20 -25.31 -14.69
C GLY A 192 -7.59 -25.53 -16.07
N GLN A 193 -7.04 -24.50 -16.70
CA GLN A 193 -6.23 -24.64 -17.91
C GLN A 193 -4.74 -24.58 -17.60
N ILE A 194 -3.95 -25.25 -18.46
CA ILE A 194 -2.51 -25.07 -18.54
C ILE A 194 -2.21 -24.20 -19.77
N ALA A 195 -1.67 -23.02 -19.56
CA ALA A 195 -1.18 -22.15 -20.63
C ALA A 195 0.31 -22.37 -20.88
N GLU A 196 0.77 -22.00 -22.07
CA GLU A 196 2.18 -21.97 -22.42
C GLU A 196 2.58 -20.53 -22.75
N VAL A 197 3.65 -20.05 -22.12
CA VAL A 197 4.26 -18.76 -22.42
C VAL A 197 5.58 -18.99 -23.13
N ALA A 198 5.71 -18.47 -24.35
CA ALA A 198 6.96 -18.50 -25.10
C ALA A 198 7.65 -17.14 -25.06
N VAL A 199 8.96 -17.14 -24.89
CA VAL A 199 9.80 -15.94 -24.81
C VAL A 199 11.07 -16.07 -25.63
N PRO A 200 11.73 -14.95 -26.00
CA PRO A 200 13.02 -15.01 -26.67
C PRO A 200 14.12 -15.64 -25.79
N PRO A 201 15.14 -16.26 -26.40
CA PRO A 201 16.28 -16.84 -25.68
C PRO A 201 17.00 -15.85 -24.75
N THR A 202 16.94 -14.55 -25.04
CA THR A 202 17.56 -13.48 -24.24
C THR A 202 16.97 -13.33 -22.84
N MET A 203 15.79 -13.89 -22.57
CA MET A 203 15.15 -13.88 -21.24
C MET A 203 15.44 -15.14 -20.41
N VAL A 204 15.91 -16.21 -21.06
CA VAL A 204 16.05 -17.54 -20.47
C VAL A 204 17.21 -17.58 -19.48
N ASN A 205 16.95 -18.03 -18.24
CA ASN A 205 17.93 -18.06 -17.14
C ASN A 205 18.52 -16.67 -16.82
N LYS A 206 17.75 -15.60 -17.04
CA LYS A 206 18.16 -14.20 -16.73
C LYS A 206 17.39 -13.57 -15.58
N GLY A 207 16.70 -14.38 -14.77
CA GLY A 207 15.93 -13.92 -13.59
C GLY A 207 14.52 -13.43 -13.89
N PHE A 208 14.08 -13.45 -15.16
CA PHE A 208 12.68 -13.20 -15.51
C PHE A 208 11.78 -14.31 -15.00
N SER A 209 10.55 -13.95 -14.65
CA SER A 209 9.52 -14.92 -14.28
C SER A 209 8.15 -14.53 -14.83
N ILE A 210 7.26 -15.51 -14.91
CA ILE A 210 5.86 -15.36 -15.32
C ILE A 210 5.01 -15.42 -14.05
N ARG A 211 4.22 -14.38 -13.79
CA ARG A 211 3.24 -14.37 -12.71
C ARG A 211 1.85 -14.69 -13.25
N VAL A 212 1.11 -15.52 -12.53
CA VAL A 212 -0.31 -15.79 -12.75
C VAL A 212 -1.10 -15.31 -11.54
N GLY A 213 -1.94 -14.29 -11.73
CA GLY A 213 -2.67 -13.57 -10.68
C GLY A 213 -1.93 -12.31 -10.24
N ALA A 214 -2.60 -11.16 -10.31
CA ALA A 214 -1.98 -9.87 -9.94
C ALA A 214 -1.91 -9.66 -8.42
N HIS A 215 -2.79 -10.28 -7.65
CA HIS A 215 -2.87 -10.10 -6.20
C HIS A 215 -1.79 -10.92 -5.50
N SER A 216 -0.64 -10.29 -5.29
CA SER A 216 0.55 -10.96 -4.74
C SER A 216 0.60 -11.02 -3.22
N TRP A 217 -0.37 -10.42 -2.53
CA TRP A 217 -0.34 -10.27 -1.06
C TRP A 217 -0.85 -11.52 -0.36
N ASP A 218 -0.05 -11.98 0.62
CA ASP A 218 -0.39 -13.03 1.56
C ASP A 218 -1.25 -12.46 2.69
N LEU A 219 -2.48 -12.97 2.81
CA LEU A 219 -3.46 -12.54 3.82
C LEU A 219 -3.57 -13.47 5.03
N SER A 220 -2.66 -14.44 5.20
CA SER A 220 -2.66 -15.40 6.32
C SER A 220 -2.64 -14.75 7.71
N LYS A 221 -2.15 -13.51 7.82
CA LYS A 221 -2.11 -12.74 9.08
C LYS A 221 -3.40 -11.99 9.38
N LYS A 222 -4.41 -12.01 8.49
CA LYS A 222 -5.68 -11.31 8.70
C LYS A 222 -6.56 -12.09 9.67
N LYS A 223 -7.28 -11.34 10.54
CA LYS A 223 -8.22 -11.88 11.53
C LYS A 223 -9.46 -12.50 10.90
N THR A 224 -9.83 -12.04 9.70
CA THR A 224 -10.93 -12.57 8.89
C THR A 224 -10.34 -13.10 7.59
N ILE A 225 -10.80 -14.28 7.18
CA ILE A 225 -10.48 -14.90 5.90
C ILE A 225 -11.57 -14.47 4.91
N GLU A 226 -11.19 -13.72 3.88
CA GLU A 226 -12.13 -13.19 2.86
C GLU A 226 -11.84 -13.74 1.45
N ARG A 227 -10.71 -14.44 1.29
CA ARG A 227 -10.30 -15.21 0.12
C ARG A 227 -9.21 -16.21 0.54
N ILE A 228 -8.80 -17.09 -0.38
CA ILE A 228 -7.56 -17.88 -0.20
C ILE A 228 -6.38 -16.91 0.03
N ASP A 229 -5.47 -17.26 0.94
CA ASP A 229 -4.48 -16.31 1.47
C ASP A 229 -3.48 -15.85 0.41
N ARG A 230 -2.95 -16.81 -0.36
CA ARG A 230 -2.11 -16.55 -1.54
C ARG A 230 -2.84 -17.03 -2.77
N VAL A 231 -3.07 -16.14 -3.72
CA VAL A 231 -3.85 -16.44 -4.94
C VAL A 231 -3.04 -16.36 -6.23
N SER A 232 -1.77 -16.01 -6.14
CA SER A 232 -0.89 -15.86 -7.30
C SER A 232 0.28 -16.83 -7.27
N LEU A 233 0.69 -17.31 -8.43
CA LEU A 233 1.87 -18.17 -8.62
C LEU A 233 2.90 -17.48 -9.51
N VAL A 234 4.16 -17.85 -9.35
CA VAL A 234 5.29 -17.31 -10.11
C VAL A 234 6.14 -18.45 -10.65
N TYR A 235 6.40 -18.44 -11.95
CA TYR A 235 7.15 -19.45 -12.69
C TYR A 235 8.44 -18.84 -13.24
N PRO A 236 9.64 -19.31 -12.84
CA PRO A 236 10.88 -18.80 -13.40
C PRO A 236 11.00 -19.17 -14.89
N ILE A 237 11.52 -18.25 -15.69
CA ILE A 237 11.80 -18.49 -17.12
C ILE A 237 13.19 -19.12 -17.24
N THR A 238 13.23 -20.45 -17.16
CA THR A 238 14.47 -21.25 -17.32
C THR A 238 14.58 -21.92 -18.69
N GLU A 239 13.55 -21.78 -19.51
CA GLU A 239 13.45 -22.32 -20.87
C GLU A 239 12.62 -21.37 -21.76
N ALA A 240 12.71 -21.51 -23.08
CA ALA A 240 12.02 -20.61 -24.02
C ALA A 240 10.50 -20.79 -24.03
N ARG A 241 9.97 -21.91 -23.51
CA ARG A 241 8.54 -22.22 -23.43
C ARG A 241 8.19 -22.76 -22.04
N THR A 242 7.51 -21.96 -21.23
CA THR A 242 7.17 -22.31 -19.86
C THR A 242 5.68 -22.63 -19.76
N LEU A 243 5.33 -23.79 -19.18
CA LEU A 243 3.96 -24.10 -18.81
C LEU A 243 3.60 -23.38 -17.52
N ILE A 244 2.42 -22.76 -17.50
CA ILE A 244 1.86 -22.08 -16.34
C ILE A 244 0.46 -22.58 -16.04
N ALA A 245 0.09 -22.61 -14.77
CA ALA A 245 -1.25 -22.90 -14.32
C ALA A 245 -1.53 -22.20 -12.97
N ASN A 246 -2.78 -22.12 -12.57
CA ASN A 246 -3.19 -21.66 -11.25
C ASN A 246 -4.62 -22.19 -11.03
N PRO A 247 -4.92 -22.91 -9.94
CA PRO A 247 -6.26 -23.46 -9.69
C PRO A 247 -7.33 -22.38 -9.54
N LEU A 248 -6.91 -21.13 -9.30
CA LEU A 248 -7.77 -19.96 -9.22
C LEU A 248 -7.81 -19.13 -10.51
N GLY A 249 -6.97 -19.43 -11.49
CA GLY A 249 -6.74 -18.57 -12.65
C GLY A 249 -6.03 -17.26 -12.27
N GLY A 250 -6.06 -16.28 -13.18
CA GLY A 250 -5.52 -14.94 -12.92
C GLY A 250 -4.88 -14.30 -14.13
N GLY A 251 -4.66 -12.98 -14.08
CA GLY A 251 -3.92 -12.27 -15.13
C GLY A 251 -2.50 -12.81 -15.30
N VAL A 252 -1.99 -12.81 -16.53
CA VAL A 252 -0.64 -13.25 -16.86
C VAL A 252 0.28 -12.04 -17.00
N TYR A 253 1.38 -12.03 -16.25
CA TYR A 253 2.35 -10.93 -16.21
C TYR A 253 3.77 -11.46 -16.40
N ILE A 254 4.65 -10.61 -16.92
CA ILE A 254 6.10 -10.83 -16.85
C ILE A 254 6.67 -10.00 -15.72
N GLU A 255 7.40 -10.63 -14.81
CA GLU A 255 8.20 -9.98 -13.77
C GLU A 255 9.61 -9.76 -14.33
N VAL A 256 9.94 -8.50 -14.57
CA VAL A 256 11.22 -8.07 -15.13
C VAL A 256 12.22 -7.84 -14.00
N PRO A 257 13.33 -8.59 -13.94
CA PRO A 257 14.27 -8.51 -12.83
C PRO A 257 14.99 -7.15 -12.83
N TYR A 258 15.38 -6.69 -11.65
CA TYR A 258 16.11 -5.45 -11.50
C TYR A 258 17.43 -5.47 -12.28
N GLN A 259 17.76 -4.32 -12.86
CA GLN A 259 18.87 -4.08 -13.79
C GLN A 259 18.75 -4.79 -15.16
N ALA A 260 17.62 -5.41 -15.49
CA ALA A 260 17.36 -5.89 -16.85
C ALA A 260 17.31 -4.72 -17.84
N ASN A 261 17.82 -4.94 -19.06
CA ASN A 261 17.82 -3.93 -20.11
C ASN A 261 17.62 -4.53 -21.51
N LEU A 262 16.48 -5.20 -21.74
CA LEU A 262 16.17 -5.82 -23.03
C LEU A 262 15.27 -4.96 -23.95
N GLY A 263 14.78 -3.83 -23.45
CA GLY A 263 13.88 -2.94 -24.21
C GLY A 263 12.54 -3.59 -24.51
N ALA A 264 11.99 -3.30 -25.69
CA ALA A 264 10.73 -3.88 -26.13
C ALA A 264 10.92 -5.35 -26.55
N VAL A 265 10.21 -6.26 -25.89
CA VAL A 265 10.26 -7.70 -26.16
C VAL A 265 8.86 -8.24 -26.42
N LYS A 266 8.74 -9.05 -27.48
CA LYS A 266 7.52 -9.79 -27.77
C LYS A 266 7.55 -11.13 -27.03
N VAL A 267 6.48 -11.43 -26.31
CA VAL A 267 6.21 -12.72 -25.67
C VAL A 267 4.92 -13.30 -26.25
N TRP A 268 4.73 -14.62 -26.19
CA TRP A 268 3.53 -15.27 -26.72
C TRP A 268 2.85 -16.09 -25.64
N VAL A 269 1.52 -15.99 -25.59
CA VAL A 269 0.67 -16.75 -24.67
C VAL A 269 -0.25 -17.65 -25.49
N LYS A 270 -0.27 -18.94 -25.16
CA LYS A 270 -1.14 -19.95 -25.76
C LYS A 270 -2.07 -20.52 -24.68
N ASN A 271 -3.32 -20.79 -25.06
CA ASN A 271 -4.34 -21.38 -24.19
C ASN A 271 -4.68 -20.50 -22.97
N ALA A 272 -4.96 -19.22 -23.24
CA ALA A 272 -5.40 -18.24 -22.26
C ALA A 272 -6.52 -17.37 -22.88
N ALA A 273 -7.33 -16.73 -22.04
CA ALA A 273 -8.34 -15.78 -22.47
C ALA A 273 -7.76 -14.35 -22.51
N ARG A 274 -8.32 -13.47 -23.35
CA ARG A 274 -8.00 -12.04 -23.30
C ARG A 274 -8.59 -11.39 -22.06
N ALA A 275 -7.88 -10.41 -21.51
CA ALA A 275 -8.39 -9.49 -20.50
C ALA A 275 -8.32 -8.06 -21.02
N PRO A 276 -9.21 -7.15 -20.56
CA PRO A 276 -9.10 -5.74 -20.89
C PRO A 276 -7.74 -5.18 -20.48
N PHE A 277 -7.09 -4.50 -21.42
CA PHE A 277 -5.78 -3.91 -21.19
C PHE A 277 -5.65 -2.61 -21.96
N PHE A 278 -5.27 -1.55 -21.25
CA PHE A 278 -4.99 -0.25 -21.81
C PHE A 278 -3.56 0.17 -21.48
N SER A 279 -2.71 0.35 -22.50
CA SER A 279 -1.34 0.81 -22.31
C SER A 279 -1.14 2.20 -22.93
N MET A 280 -0.36 3.04 -22.27
CA MET A 280 0.15 4.32 -22.76
C MET A 280 1.66 4.41 -22.53
N THR A 281 2.35 3.28 -22.62
CA THR A 281 3.82 3.22 -22.53
C THR A 281 4.44 3.60 -23.88
N LYS A 282 5.74 3.94 -23.87
CA LYS A 282 6.52 4.08 -25.13
C LYS A 282 6.58 2.79 -25.94
N THR A 283 6.45 1.63 -25.28
CA THR A 283 6.59 0.31 -25.90
C THR A 283 5.29 -0.17 -26.54
N HIS A 284 4.15 0.10 -25.89
CA HIS A 284 2.83 -0.32 -26.33
C HIS A 284 1.83 0.78 -25.99
N SER A 285 1.07 1.23 -26.99
CA SER A 285 0.02 2.23 -26.78
C SER A 285 -1.28 1.73 -27.39
N THR A 286 -2.36 1.83 -26.61
CA THR A 286 -3.73 1.50 -27.02
C THR A 286 -4.46 2.78 -27.41
N THR A 287 -4.93 2.86 -28.64
CA THR A 287 -5.73 4.00 -29.10
C THR A 287 -7.12 3.99 -28.48
N LEU A 288 -7.79 5.15 -28.44
CA LEU A 288 -9.17 5.23 -27.97
C LEU A 288 -10.14 4.38 -28.81
N ALA A 289 -9.87 4.25 -30.11
CA ALA A 289 -10.66 3.43 -31.02
C ALA A 289 -10.51 1.93 -30.69
N GLU A 290 -9.28 1.44 -30.51
CA GLU A 290 -9.00 0.06 -30.08
C GLU A 290 -9.62 -0.24 -28.72
N TRP A 291 -9.50 0.70 -27.77
CA TRP A 291 -10.12 0.57 -26.46
C TRP A 291 -11.63 0.38 -26.56
N ASN A 292 -12.32 1.26 -27.30
CA ASN A 292 -13.77 1.26 -27.37
C ASN A 292 -14.34 0.10 -28.20
N ARG A 293 -13.66 -0.29 -29.27
CA ARG A 293 -14.10 -1.36 -30.18
C ARG A 293 -13.77 -2.74 -29.64
N THR A 294 -12.61 -2.91 -29.01
CA THR A 294 -12.05 -4.23 -28.73
C THR A 294 -11.60 -4.41 -27.28
N GLU A 295 -10.62 -3.63 -26.81
CA GLU A 295 -9.91 -3.99 -25.56
C GLU A 295 -10.82 -4.03 -24.33
N LYS A 296 -11.73 -3.06 -24.17
CA LYS A 296 -12.62 -3.02 -23.00
C LYS A 296 -13.68 -4.12 -22.96
N ARG A 297 -13.85 -4.87 -24.05
CA ARG A 297 -14.89 -5.90 -24.21
C ARG A 297 -14.38 -7.32 -23.97
N TRP A 298 -13.08 -7.48 -23.75
CA TRP A 298 -12.51 -8.80 -23.46
C TRP A 298 -13.05 -9.37 -22.15
N PRO A 299 -13.22 -10.70 -22.06
CA PRO A 299 -14.00 -11.34 -20.99
C PRO A 299 -13.25 -11.52 -19.66
N GLY A 300 -11.95 -11.19 -19.60
CA GLY A 300 -11.18 -11.25 -18.36
C GLY A 300 -11.83 -10.42 -17.23
N PRO A 301 -11.82 -10.91 -15.97
CA PRO A 301 -12.51 -10.25 -14.86
C PRO A 301 -11.83 -8.97 -14.36
N TRP A 302 -10.59 -8.73 -14.78
CA TRP A 302 -9.78 -7.58 -14.42
C TRP A 302 -9.32 -6.82 -15.65
N ALA A 303 -9.31 -5.50 -15.53
CA ALA A 303 -8.74 -4.57 -16.48
C ALA A 303 -7.43 -4.00 -15.94
N ASP A 304 -6.35 -4.18 -16.68
CA ASP A 304 -5.05 -3.58 -16.37
C ASP A 304 -4.86 -2.27 -17.16
N PHE A 305 -4.23 -1.30 -16.52
CA PHE A 305 -3.86 -0.02 -17.13
C PHE A 305 -2.41 0.31 -16.79
N GLU A 306 -1.63 0.75 -17.77
CA GLU A 306 -0.23 1.14 -17.52
C GLU A 306 0.21 2.36 -18.34
N THR A 307 1.17 3.09 -17.78
CA THR A 307 2.07 4.03 -18.46
C THR A 307 3.51 3.70 -18.04
N ASP A 308 4.48 4.48 -18.52
CA ASP A 308 5.86 4.38 -18.04
C ASP A 308 6.01 4.83 -16.56
N LYS A 309 4.98 5.44 -15.96
CA LYS A 309 5.03 6.06 -14.62
C LYS A 309 4.03 5.48 -13.63
N PHE A 310 2.92 4.94 -14.10
CA PHE A 310 1.78 4.52 -13.28
C PHE A 310 1.21 3.19 -13.75
N MET A 311 0.65 2.42 -12.82
CA MET A 311 -0.11 1.21 -13.14
C MET A 311 -1.36 1.12 -12.26
N MET A 312 -2.43 0.53 -12.77
CA MET A 312 -3.54 0.12 -11.94
C MET A 312 -4.25 -1.12 -12.46
N GLN A 313 -4.97 -1.78 -11.57
CA GLN A 313 -5.88 -2.85 -11.89
C GLN A 313 -7.24 -2.62 -11.23
N VAL A 314 -8.32 -2.75 -12.01
CA VAL A 314 -9.71 -2.61 -11.57
C VAL A 314 -10.57 -3.77 -12.10
N PRO A 315 -11.69 -4.12 -11.44
CA PRO A 315 -12.65 -5.07 -11.99
C PRO A 315 -13.18 -4.62 -13.35
N THR A 316 -13.30 -5.54 -14.31
CA THR A 316 -13.84 -5.25 -15.66
C THR A 316 -15.26 -4.68 -15.62
N ALA A 317 -16.06 -5.11 -14.63
CA ALA A 317 -17.39 -4.57 -14.36
C ALA A 317 -17.42 -3.04 -14.18
N TRP A 318 -16.34 -2.46 -13.67
CA TRP A 318 -16.26 -1.01 -13.45
C TRP A 318 -16.06 -0.22 -14.75
N LEU A 319 -15.64 -0.85 -15.85
CA LEU A 319 -15.34 -0.17 -17.10
C LEU A 319 -16.56 0.51 -17.72
N SER A 320 -17.78 0.11 -17.35
CA SER A 320 -19.02 0.81 -17.72
C SER A 320 -19.07 2.27 -17.23
N LYS A 321 -18.27 2.60 -16.21
CA LYS A 321 -18.12 3.96 -15.65
C LYS A 321 -16.90 4.72 -16.19
N LEU A 322 -16.08 4.08 -17.04
CA LEU A 322 -14.88 4.69 -17.61
C LEU A 322 -15.17 5.32 -18.97
N ASN A 323 -15.15 6.65 -19.03
CA ASN A 323 -15.45 7.39 -20.25
C ASN A 323 -14.22 7.59 -21.14
N ASN A 324 -13.07 7.95 -20.57
CA ASN A 324 -11.85 8.28 -21.32
C ASN A 324 -10.60 7.73 -20.62
N PRO A 325 -10.08 6.56 -21.04
CA PRO A 325 -8.87 5.99 -20.44
C PRO A 325 -7.62 6.83 -20.72
N ILE A 326 -7.54 7.54 -21.85
CA ILE A 326 -6.39 8.38 -22.18
C ILE A 326 -6.25 9.50 -21.17
N LYS A 327 -7.34 10.25 -20.93
CA LYS A 327 -7.33 11.35 -19.95
C LYS A 327 -7.00 10.83 -18.55
N LEU A 328 -7.58 9.71 -18.16
CA LEU A 328 -7.33 9.09 -16.86
C LEU A 328 -5.84 8.79 -16.65
N MET A 329 -5.20 8.14 -17.62
CA MET A 329 -3.77 7.80 -17.52
C MET A 329 -2.87 9.02 -17.61
N GLN A 330 -3.22 10.03 -18.42
CA GLN A 330 -2.50 11.31 -18.46
C GLN A 330 -2.58 12.08 -17.14
N ASP A 331 -3.74 12.09 -16.48
CA ASP A 331 -3.89 12.72 -15.18
C ASP A 331 -3.02 11.98 -14.14
N TRP A 332 -3.00 10.64 -14.14
CA TRP A 332 -2.10 9.88 -13.26
C TRP A 332 -0.61 10.14 -13.56
N ASP A 333 -0.20 10.23 -14.82
CA ASP A 333 1.17 10.60 -15.19
C ASP A 333 1.56 11.98 -14.65
N LYS A 334 0.67 12.97 -14.76
CA LYS A 334 0.89 14.31 -14.17
C LYS A 334 1.10 14.23 -12.66
N ALA A 335 0.29 13.43 -11.96
CA ALA A 335 0.45 13.23 -10.52
C ALA A 335 1.81 12.59 -10.19
N MET A 336 2.23 11.57 -10.94
CA MET A 336 3.52 10.90 -10.73
C MET A 336 4.72 11.81 -11.07
N ASP A 337 4.55 12.71 -12.04
CA ASP A 337 5.52 13.78 -12.32
C ASP A 337 5.65 14.73 -11.14
N ALA A 338 4.55 15.20 -10.55
CA ALA A 338 4.63 16.07 -9.36
C ALA A 338 5.35 15.41 -8.19
N VAL A 339 5.12 14.11 -7.96
CA VAL A 339 5.83 13.35 -6.91
C VAL A 339 7.32 13.24 -7.24
N SER A 340 7.69 12.94 -8.48
CA SER A 340 9.08 12.80 -8.89
C SER A 340 9.82 14.13 -8.89
N GLU A 341 9.19 15.20 -9.36
CA GLU A 341 9.69 16.57 -9.28
C GLU A 341 9.90 17.00 -7.83
N LEU A 342 8.93 16.77 -6.94
CA LEU A 342 9.03 17.11 -5.52
C LEU A 342 10.25 16.48 -4.87
N PHE A 343 10.42 15.16 -5.01
CA PHE A 343 11.51 14.43 -4.35
C PHE A 343 12.77 14.30 -5.22
N GLY A 344 12.91 15.08 -6.29
CA GLY A 344 14.12 15.13 -7.09
C GLY A 344 14.50 13.82 -7.78
N HIS A 345 13.52 13.00 -8.18
CA HIS A 345 13.73 11.78 -8.97
C HIS A 345 13.46 12.01 -10.47
N PRO A 346 14.02 11.17 -11.37
CA PRO A 346 13.65 11.19 -12.78
C PRO A 346 12.13 11.00 -12.98
N LEU A 347 11.55 11.68 -13.98
CA LEU A 347 10.11 11.58 -14.29
C LEU A 347 9.69 10.17 -14.71
N VAL A 348 10.55 9.48 -15.45
CA VAL A 348 10.42 8.05 -15.73
C VAL A 348 11.44 7.32 -14.87
N ARG A 349 10.95 6.57 -13.88
CA ARG A 349 11.78 5.83 -12.93
C ARG A 349 12.06 4.41 -13.44
N SER A 350 12.90 3.68 -12.72
CA SER A 350 13.18 2.26 -13.01
C SER A 350 11.90 1.41 -13.03
N LYS A 351 10.96 1.76 -12.17
CA LYS A 351 9.68 1.09 -11.93
C LYS A 351 8.57 2.12 -11.77
N THR A 352 7.33 1.74 -11.99
CA THR A 352 6.18 2.65 -11.83
C THR A 352 6.17 3.23 -10.42
N VAL A 353 5.88 4.54 -10.32
CA VAL A 353 5.89 5.31 -9.07
C VAL A 353 4.76 4.85 -8.15
N LEU A 354 3.61 4.53 -8.74
CA LEU A 354 2.42 4.05 -8.05
C LEU A 354 1.77 2.91 -8.85
N TYR A 355 1.46 1.82 -8.14
CA TYR A 355 0.62 0.74 -8.63
C TYR A 355 -0.59 0.55 -7.70
N LEU A 356 -1.79 0.83 -8.22
CA LEU A 356 -3.06 0.67 -7.51
C LEU A 356 -3.74 -0.65 -7.86
N GLN A 357 -4.40 -1.27 -6.88
CA GLN A 357 -5.15 -2.50 -7.11
C GLN A 357 -6.47 -2.47 -6.34
N ALA A 358 -7.51 -3.16 -6.83
CA ALA A 358 -8.65 -3.53 -6.00
C ALA A 358 -8.53 -5.00 -5.54
N ASP A 359 -8.93 -5.30 -4.31
CA ASP A 359 -8.92 -6.65 -3.70
C ASP A 359 -10.17 -6.80 -2.81
N VAL A 360 -10.60 -8.02 -2.50
CA VAL A 360 -11.74 -8.24 -1.58
C VAL A 360 -11.41 -7.80 -0.16
N ALA A 361 -10.12 -7.76 0.19
CA ALA A 361 -9.62 -7.39 1.50
C ALA A 361 -8.44 -6.42 1.42
N MET A 362 -8.38 -5.42 2.30
CA MET A 362 -7.18 -4.59 2.45
C MET A 362 -6.00 -5.42 2.96
N ARG A 363 -4.78 -5.15 2.48
CA ARG A 363 -3.56 -5.82 2.95
C ARG A 363 -3.38 -5.72 4.45
N GLY A 364 -3.54 -4.52 5.02
CA GLY A 364 -3.56 -4.29 6.46
C GLY A 364 -4.86 -3.62 6.90
N ASN A 365 -4.83 -2.83 7.97
CA ASN A 365 -5.99 -2.08 8.47
C ASN A 365 -6.18 -0.71 7.80
N ALA A 366 -5.24 -0.33 6.94
CA ALA A 366 -5.19 0.87 6.12
C ALA A 366 -4.43 0.54 4.82
N ASN A 367 -4.19 1.54 3.96
CA ASN A 367 -3.23 1.38 2.86
C ASN A 367 -1.80 1.24 3.44
N PHE A 368 -0.89 0.63 2.68
CA PHE A 368 0.49 0.39 3.12
C PHE A 368 1.44 0.43 1.93
N PRO A 369 2.67 0.97 2.08
CA PRO A 369 3.66 0.98 1.01
C PRO A 369 3.99 -0.46 0.55
N GLY A 370 4.23 -0.64 -0.75
CA GLY A 370 4.42 -1.95 -1.38
C GLY A 370 4.35 -1.90 -2.90
N TYR A 371 4.18 -3.06 -3.54
CA TYR A 371 4.01 -3.15 -5.00
C TYR A 371 3.03 -4.27 -5.40
N PRO A 372 1.71 -4.03 -5.41
CA PRO A 372 1.04 -2.71 -5.42
C PRO A 372 1.12 -1.90 -4.11
N GLN A 373 1.31 -0.59 -4.23
CA GLN A 373 1.46 0.36 -3.10
C GLN A 373 0.15 0.61 -2.35
N SER A 374 -1.01 0.38 -2.96
CA SER A 374 -2.29 0.58 -2.28
C SER A 374 -3.33 -0.36 -2.86
N ASN A 375 -4.18 -0.90 -1.99
CA ASN A 375 -5.24 -1.79 -2.40
C ASN A 375 -6.59 -1.41 -1.78
N TYR A 376 -7.63 -1.41 -2.61
CA TYR A 376 -8.94 -0.89 -2.26
C TYR A 376 -9.99 -1.99 -2.23
N PRO A 377 -10.81 -2.09 -1.16
CA PRO A 377 -11.85 -3.11 -1.05
C PRO A 377 -12.87 -3.06 -2.19
N TYR A 378 -13.04 -4.16 -2.90
CA TYR A 378 -14.20 -4.36 -3.79
C TYR A 378 -15.07 -5.52 -3.29
N ASN A 379 -16.33 -5.54 -3.75
CA ASN A 379 -17.27 -6.60 -3.41
C ASN A 379 -17.37 -7.60 -4.58
N ALA A 380 -16.82 -8.80 -4.41
CA ALA A 380 -16.91 -9.85 -5.41
C ALA A 380 -18.33 -10.38 -5.64
N TYR A 381 -19.25 -10.22 -4.68
CA TYR A 381 -20.68 -10.57 -4.87
C TYR A 381 -21.45 -9.51 -5.66
N GLN A 382 -20.92 -8.29 -5.75
CA GLN A 382 -21.53 -7.16 -6.46
C GLN A 382 -20.45 -6.42 -7.26
N PRO A 383 -19.80 -7.08 -8.24
CA PRO A 383 -18.65 -6.52 -8.93
C PRO A 383 -18.99 -5.24 -9.72
N GLU A 384 -20.25 -5.07 -10.14
CA GLU A 384 -20.78 -3.85 -10.78
C GLU A 384 -20.83 -2.64 -9.84
N GLN A 385 -20.82 -2.86 -8.51
CA GLN A 385 -20.76 -1.77 -7.54
C GLN A 385 -19.34 -1.20 -7.54
N CYS A 386 -19.14 -0.13 -8.30
CA CYS A 386 -17.91 0.64 -8.28
C CYS A 386 -17.74 1.37 -6.94
N ARG A 387 -17.16 0.67 -5.94
CA ARG A 387 -16.93 1.20 -4.58
C ARG A 387 -15.93 2.35 -4.53
N HIS A 388 -15.03 2.40 -5.49
CA HIS A 388 -13.96 3.40 -5.57
C HIS A 388 -13.96 4.12 -6.93
N PRO A 389 -15.01 4.91 -7.23
CA PRO A 389 -15.16 5.54 -8.54
C PRO A 389 -14.05 6.53 -8.89
N TRP A 390 -13.35 7.07 -7.88
CA TRP A 390 -12.19 7.93 -8.10
C TRP A 390 -11.06 7.23 -8.88
N MET A 391 -10.92 5.90 -8.78
CA MET A 391 -9.92 5.14 -9.56
C MET A 391 -10.17 5.26 -11.07
N LEU A 392 -11.40 5.56 -11.48
CA LEU A 392 -11.79 5.78 -12.88
C LEU A 392 -11.96 7.27 -13.26
N LYS A 393 -11.95 8.17 -12.27
CA LYS A 393 -12.09 9.62 -12.49
C LYS A 393 -10.74 10.34 -12.50
N GLY A 394 -9.76 9.84 -11.76
CA GLY A 394 -8.41 10.37 -11.72
C GLY A 394 -7.92 10.76 -10.31
N PRO A 395 -6.62 11.11 -10.20
CA PRO A 395 -5.94 11.43 -8.95
C PRO A 395 -6.58 12.59 -8.16
N GLN A 396 -7.15 13.59 -8.83
CA GLN A 396 -7.81 14.75 -8.21
C GLN A 396 -9.07 14.40 -7.40
N PHE A 397 -9.64 13.21 -7.62
CA PHE A 397 -10.77 12.69 -6.85
C PHE A 397 -10.35 11.64 -5.82
N ALA A 398 -9.07 11.29 -5.80
CA ALA A 398 -8.54 10.25 -4.95
C ALA A 398 -8.55 10.70 -3.48
N ASP A 399 -8.63 9.73 -2.57
CA ASP A 399 -8.49 10.02 -1.15
C ASP A 399 -7.04 10.45 -0.84
N TRP A 400 -6.86 11.39 0.09
CA TRP A 400 -5.52 11.87 0.46
C TRP A 400 -4.59 10.74 0.93
N THR A 401 -5.17 9.66 1.47
CA THR A 401 -4.44 8.44 1.86
C THR A 401 -3.66 7.80 0.71
N VAL A 402 -4.06 7.99 -0.55
CA VAL A 402 -3.30 7.48 -1.71
C VAL A 402 -1.93 8.11 -1.77
N PHE A 403 -1.87 9.45 -1.69
CA PHE A 403 -0.63 10.19 -1.77
C PHE A 403 0.16 10.15 -0.45
N HIS A 404 -0.53 9.93 0.67
CA HIS A 404 0.11 9.59 1.95
C HIS A 404 1.00 8.35 1.84
N GLU A 405 0.48 7.24 1.28
CA GLU A 405 1.28 6.02 1.09
C GLU A 405 2.38 6.19 0.05
N VAL A 406 2.14 6.99 -0.99
CA VAL A 406 3.20 7.36 -1.95
C VAL A 406 4.31 8.11 -1.21
N GLY A 407 3.98 9.01 -0.28
CA GLY A 407 4.93 9.71 0.57
C GLY A 407 5.77 8.76 1.43
N HIS A 408 5.15 7.77 2.09
CA HIS A 408 5.87 6.71 2.80
C HIS A 408 6.85 5.97 1.88
N SER A 409 6.43 5.73 0.63
CA SER A 409 7.23 4.97 -0.33
C SER A 409 8.49 5.71 -0.81
N GLN A 410 8.57 7.04 -0.69
CA GLN A 410 9.72 7.80 -1.18
C GLN A 410 10.97 7.67 -0.30
N PHE A 411 10.82 7.18 0.94
CA PHE A 411 11.91 7.09 1.94
C PHE A 411 12.74 8.37 2.11
N CYS A 412 12.16 9.53 1.78
CA CYS A 412 12.78 10.82 1.94
C CYS A 412 13.18 11.05 3.40
N SER A 413 14.27 11.77 3.58
CA SER A 413 14.75 12.24 4.88
C SER A 413 13.71 13.14 5.57
N LYS A 414 13.66 13.12 6.91
CA LYS A 414 12.69 13.87 7.70
C LYS A 414 13.29 14.39 9.01
N PHE A 415 12.75 15.48 9.55
CA PHE A 415 12.99 15.80 10.96
C PHE A 415 12.36 14.71 11.85
N ARG A 416 12.88 14.60 13.08
CA ARG A 416 12.35 13.66 14.06
C ARG A 416 10.86 13.95 14.33
N GLY A 417 10.03 12.91 14.30
CA GLY A 417 8.59 13.00 14.57
C GLY A 417 7.70 13.15 13.34
N GLU A 418 8.28 13.44 12.16
CA GLU A 418 7.48 13.73 10.95
C GLU A 418 7.06 12.50 10.13
N THR A 419 7.29 11.28 10.61
CA THR A 419 7.02 10.04 9.88
C THR A 419 5.60 10.01 9.28
N GLU A 420 4.60 10.47 10.03
CA GLU A 420 3.18 10.52 9.61
C GLU A 420 2.70 11.95 9.28
N ALA A 421 3.64 12.88 9.09
CA ALA A 421 3.36 14.28 8.76
C ALA A 421 3.84 14.63 7.35
N LEU A 422 5.16 14.56 7.11
CA LEU A 422 5.77 14.94 5.83
C LEU A 422 5.24 14.12 4.66
N VAL A 423 4.86 12.86 4.91
CA VAL A 423 4.29 11.95 3.92
C VAL A 423 2.98 12.44 3.30
N ASN A 424 2.34 13.47 3.86
CA ASN A 424 1.15 14.12 3.28
C ASN A 424 1.49 15.22 2.24
N LEU A 425 2.72 15.74 2.25
CA LEU A 425 3.17 16.76 1.31
C LEU A 425 3.01 16.40 -0.19
N PRO A 426 3.15 15.13 -0.64
CA PRO A 426 2.93 14.78 -2.04
C PRO A 426 1.51 15.11 -2.51
N HIS A 427 0.49 14.99 -1.64
CA HIS A 427 -0.88 15.39 -1.98
C HIS A 427 -0.93 16.87 -2.34
N VAL A 428 -0.32 17.73 -1.51
CA VAL A 428 -0.29 19.18 -1.72
C VAL A 428 0.38 19.50 -3.07
N ALA A 429 1.55 18.90 -3.32
CA ALA A 429 2.29 19.11 -4.56
C ALA A 429 1.50 18.66 -5.79
N VAL A 430 0.84 17.50 -5.73
CA VAL A 430 0.02 16.97 -6.83
C VAL A 430 -1.15 17.91 -7.13
N MET A 431 -1.96 18.26 -6.13
CA MET A 431 -3.17 19.07 -6.34
C MET A 431 -2.82 20.47 -6.82
N ASN A 432 -1.86 21.14 -6.17
CA ASN A 432 -1.50 22.51 -6.48
C ASN A 432 -0.78 22.63 -7.83
N ARG A 433 0.23 21.79 -8.08
CA ARG A 433 1.09 21.95 -9.28
C ARG A 433 0.47 21.42 -10.56
N LYS A 434 -0.49 20.48 -10.48
CA LYS A 434 -0.97 19.73 -11.66
C LYS A 434 -2.48 19.77 -11.88
N PHE A 435 -3.27 20.11 -10.85
CA PHE A 435 -4.73 20.08 -10.91
C PHE A 435 -5.42 21.41 -10.60
N GLY A 436 -4.64 22.50 -10.48
CA GLY A 436 -5.19 23.87 -10.41
C GLY A 436 -5.79 24.24 -9.06
N PHE A 437 -5.55 23.46 -8.01
CA PHE A 437 -5.94 23.84 -6.65
C PHE A 437 -5.06 25.00 -6.21
N SER A 438 -5.64 25.99 -5.52
CA SER A 438 -4.84 26.93 -4.76
C SER A 438 -3.98 26.20 -3.72
N LEU A 439 -2.90 26.82 -3.26
CA LEU A 439 -2.04 26.18 -2.26
C LEU A 439 -2.80 25.90 -0.96
N ASP A 440 -3.74 26.79 -0.59
CA ASP A 440 -4.65 26.61 0.54
C ASP A 440 -5.56 25.38 0.35
N GLU A 441 -6.27 25.26 -0.78
CA GLU A 441 -7.15 24.10 -1.02
C GLU A 441 -6.37 22.78 -1.04
N ALA A 442 -5.18 22.79 -1.64
CA ALA A 442 -4.29 21.64 -1.71
C ALA A 442 -3.79 21.24 -0.31
N PHE A 443 -3.41 22.21 0.51
CA PHE A 443 -2.95 21.97 1.88
C PHE A 443 -4.10 21.56 2.81
N GLY A 444 -5.23 22.25 2.79
CA GLY A 444 -6.41 21.89 3.57
C GLY A 444 -6.88 20.46 3.28
N SER A 445 -6.88 20.07 1.99
CA SER A 445 -7.34 18.73 1.58
C SER A 445 -6.34 17.59 1.85
N SER A 446 -5.07 17.86 2.15
CA SER A 446 -4.02 16.82 2.26
C SER A 446 -4.08 15.97 3.52
N VAL A 447 -4.94 16.31 4.48
CA VAL A 447 -5.26 15.46 5.64
C VAL A 447 -6.73 15.67 6.04
N ASN A 448 -7.44 14.59 6.32
CA ASN A 448 -8.83 14.59 6.81
C ASN A 448 -9.84 15.39 5.94
N LYS A 449 -9.49 15.68 4.68
CA LYS A 449 -10.34 16.42 3.72
C LYS A 449 -10.83 17.76 4.26
N MET A 450 -9.99 18.48 5.00
CA MET A 450 -10.30 19.80 5.54
C MET A 450 -9.99 20.90 4.52
N ASN A 451 -10.56 20.80 3.32
CA ASN A 451 -10.25 21.67 2.17
C ASN A 451 -10.58 23.15 2.39
N HIS A 452 -11.28 23.49 3.47
CA HIS A 452 -11.58 24.85 3.92
C HIS A 452 -10.46 25.49 4.77
N LEU A 453 -9.47 24.71 5.22
CA LEU A 453 -8.33 25.24 5.98
C LEU A 453 -7.32 25.89 5.04
N THR A 454 -7.01 27.15 5.31
CA THR A 454 -5.91 27.89 4.68
C THR A 454 -4.62 27.67 5.46
N ILE A 455 -3.49 28.08 4.89
CA ILE A 455 -2.21 28.09 5.58
C ILE A 455 -2.26 28.97 6.84
N ASP A 456 -2.95 30.11 6.77
CA ASP A 456 -3.19 31.00 7.92
C ASP A 456 -3.95 30.30 9.04
N GLU A 457 -5.05 29.59 8.73
CA GLU A 457 -5.77 28.84 9.75
C GLU A 457 -4.91 27.75 10.38
N VAL A 458 -4.08 27.05 9.59
CA VAL A 458 -3.15 26.05 10.13
C VAL A 458 -2.07 26.67 11.01
N ALA A 459 -1.58 27.87 10.68
CA ALA A 459 -0.67 28.62 11.53
C ALA A 459 -1.34 28.96 12.87
N VAL A 460 -2.60 29.43 12.84
CA VAL A 460 -3.37 29.68 14.07
C VAL A 460 -3.55 28.39 14.87
N MET A 461 -3.86 27.25 14.24
CA MET A 461 -3.97 25.93 14.91
C MET A 461 -2.69 25.55 15.69
N TRP A 462 -1.53 26.06 15.28
CA TRP A 462 -0.28 25.90 16.02
C TRP A 462 -0.11 26.97 17.10
N MET A 463 -0.35 28.24 16.78
CA MET A 463 -0.13 29.35 17.71
C MET A 463 -1.02 29.30 18.96
N VAL A 464 -2.21 28.70 18.86
CA VAL A 464 -3.11 28.54 20.02
C VAL A 464 -2.71 27.43 20.99
N THR A 465 -1.63 26.67 20.70
CA THR A 465 -1.18 25.58 21.56
C THR A 465 -0.39 26.08 22.77
N GLU A 466 -0.42 25.30 23.85
CA GLU A 466 0.40 25.56 25.04
C GLU A 466 1.90 25.55 24.73
N ASN A 467 2.37 24.64 23.86
CA ASN A 467 3.78 24.58 23.51
C ASN A 467 4.24 25.83 22.76
N PHE A 468 3.47 26.32 21.80
CA PHE A 468 3.80 27.57 21.11
C PHE A 468 3.88 28.76 22.07
N ARG A 469 2.84 28.97 22.90
CA ARG A 469 2.77 30.06 23.88
C ARG A 469 3.94 30.07 24.86
N ASN A 470 4.50 28.90 25.15
CA ASN A 470 5.65 28.74 26.03
C ASN A 470 7.01 28.70 25.29
N GLY A 471 7.05 28.99 23.99
CA GLY A 471 8.27 28.96 23.19
C GLY A 471 8.90 27.57 23.07
N LYS A 472 8.12 26.49 23.19
CA LYS A 472 8.56 25.09 23.12
C LYS A 472 8.40 24.51 21.71
N PRO A 473 9.19 23.49 21.34
CA PRO A 473 8.97 22.75 20.10
C PRO A 473 7.63 22.00 20.14
N MET A 474 7.14 21.58 18.96
CA MET A 474 5.97 20.72 18.87
C MET A 474 6.21 19.38 19.58
N ASN A 475 5.18 18.86 20.24
CA ASN A 475 5.22 17.55 20.88
C ASN A 475 5.28 16.42 19.83
N ILE A 476 6.38 15.66 19.83
CA ILE A 476 6.65 14.52 18.93
C ILE A 476 6.67 13.18 19.66
N SER A 477 6.01 13.09 20.82
CA SER A 477 6.05 11.91 21.70
C SER A 477 5.39 10.65 21.11
N ASN A 478 4.64 10.76 20.01
CA ASN A 478 3.81 9.70 19.45
C ASN A 478 2.73 9.19 20.43
N LYS A 479 2.37 9.97 21.45
CA LYS A 479 1.34 9.69 22.45
C LYS A 479 0.15 10.66 22.29
N PRO A 480 -0.97 10.51 23.03
CA PRO A 480 -1.98 11.56 23.11
C PRO A 480 -1.34 12.91 23.44
N GLY A 481 -1.71 13.97 22.71
CA GLY A 481 -1.06 15.28 22.77
C GLY A 481 0.07 15.49 21.75
N ASP A 482 0.38 14.54 20.87
CA ASP A 482 1.27 14.74 19.72
C ASP A 482 0.72 15.84 18.80
N GLU A 483 1.59 16.74 18.36
CA GLU A 483 1.23 17.93 17.59
C GLU A 483 1.64 17.84 16.12
N VAL A 484 2.29 16.76 15.70
CA VAL A 484 2.90 16.61 14.37
C VAL A 484 2.17 15.57 13.52
N LYS A 485 2.00 14.35 14.03
CA LYS A 485 1.46 13.23 13.23
C LYS A 485 0.01 13.49 12.79
N TYR A 486 -0.30 13.19 11.53
CA TYR A 486 -1.63 13.34 10.93
C TYR A 486 -2.26 14.73 11.15
N GLN A 487 -1.43 15.78 11.15
CA GLN A 487 -1.84 17.16 11.36
C GLN A 487 -1.11 18.08 10.38
N HIS A 488 -1.83 19.05 9.80
CA HIS A 488 -1.29 20.02 8.85
C HIS A 488 -0.05 20.76 9.37
N ARG A 489 -0.09 21.20 10.64
CA ARG A 489 1.03 21.92 11.27
C ARG A 489 2.34 21.12 11.32
N GLY A 490 2.28 19.78 11.32
CA GLY A 490 3.47 18.92 11.34
C GLY A 490 4.36 19.05 10.10
N TYR A 491 3.78 19.46 8.96
CA TYR A 491 4.49 19.65 7.69
C TYR A 491 4.24 21.03 7.06
N GLY A 492 3.60 21.96 7.79
CA GLY A 492 3.27 23.32 7.32
C GLY A 492 4.50 24.11 6.87
N LYS A 493 5.66 23.92 7.49
CA LYS A 493 6.93 24.53 7.05
C LYS A 493 7.28 24.23 5.59
N TYR A 494 7.01 23.02 5.10
CA TYR A 494 7.32 22.70 3.70
C TYR A 494 6.36 23.41 2.75
N VAL A 495 5.08 23.51 3.14
CA VAL A 495 4.08 24.28 2.38
C VAL A 495 4.44 25.76 2.36
N GLU A 496 4.87 26.32 3.50
CA GLU A 496 5.35 27.71 3.58
C GLU A 496 6.63 27.96 2.78
N ILE A 497 7.58 27.01 2.77
CA ILE A 497 8.75 27.10 1.89
C ILE A 497 8.30 27.16 0.43
N ALA A 498 7.35 26.32 0.01
CA ALA A 498 6.80 26.37 -1.33
C ALA A 498 6.05 27.69 -1.62
N ASN A 499 5.36 28.24 -0.63
CA ASN A 499 4.63 29.50 -0.74
C ASN A 499 5.55 30.72 -0.91
N LEU A 500 6.61 30.79 -0.11
CA LEU A 500 7.52 31.95 -0.06
C LEU A 500 8.65 31.87 -1.09
N PHE A 501 9.16 30.66 -1.36
CA PHE A 501 10.36 30.44 -2.18
C PHE A 501 10.12 29.58 -3.42
N GLY A 502 8.88 29.14 -3.64
CA GLY A 502 8.48 28.27 -4.75
C GLY A 502 8.79 26.79 -4.49
N TRP A 503 8.06 25.92 -5.20
CA TRP A 503 8.26 24.46 -5.15
C TRP A 503 9.68 24.03 -5.52
N ASP A 504 10.37 24.80 -6.35
CA ASP A 504 11.74 24.49 -6.79
C ASP A 504 12.75 24.50 -5.65
N ALA A 505 12.51 25.26 -4.57
CA ALA A 505 13.35 25.21 -3.37
C ALA A 505 13.35 23.81 -2.74
N LEU A 506 12.16 23.20 -2.62
CA LEU A 506 12.02 21.83 -2.12
C LEU A 506 12.56 20.80 -3.10
N SER A 507 12.27 20.96 -4.39
CA SER A 507 12.79 20.07 -5.44
C SER A 507 14.31 20.05 -5.45
N ARG A 508 14.98 21.21 -5.38
CA ARG A 508 16.45 21.29 -5.28
C ARG A 508 16.99 20.59 -4.04
N PHE A 509 16.36 20.78 -2.88
CA PHE A 509 16.78 20.12 -1.64
C PHE A 509 16.82 18.60 -1.80
N TRP A 510 15.74 17.98 -2.29
CA TRP A 510 15.72 16.52 -2.47
C TRP A 510 16.55 16.04 -3.67
N GLN A 511 16.72 16.85 -4.71
CA GLN A 511 17.67 16.56 -5.80
C GLN A 511 19.10 16.45 -5.26
N GLU A 512 19.53 17.39 -4.41
CA GLU A 512 20.84 17.36 -3.76
C GLU A 512 20.98 16.15 -2.84
N GLU A 513 19.95 15.81 -2.06
CA GLU A 513 19.97 14.60 -1.24
C GLU A 513 20.13 13.34 -2.07
N ASN A 514 19.36 13.21 -3.17
CA ASN A 514 19.48 12.09 -4.09
C ASN A 514 20.87 12.01 -4.74
N ALA A 515 21.46 13.14 -5.12
CA ALA A 515 22.80 13.20 -5.69
C ALA A 515 23.90 12.87 -4.67
N SER A 516 23.68 13.20 -3.40
CA SER A 516 24.63 12.97 -2.31
C SER A 516 24.58 11.55 -1.73
N TRP A 517 23.47 10.83 -1.93
CA TRP A 517 23.25 9.49 -1.40
C TRP A 517 24.32 8.49 -1.86
N LYS A 518 24.79 7.67 -0.92
CA LYS A 518 25.76 6.60 -1.15
C LYS A 518 25.24 5.28 -0.57
N PRO A 519 25.61 4.12 -1.17
CA PRO A 519 25.36 2.82 -0.55
C PRO A 519 25.90 2.78 0.88
N GLY A 520 25.05 2.41 1.84
CA GLY A 520 25.36 2.41 3.27
C GLY A 520 24.72 3.56 4.06
N ASP A 521 24.27 4.62 3.39
CA ASP A 521 23.51 5.68 4.04
C ASP A 521 22.17 5.15 4.59
N ARG A 522 21.71 5.73 5.71
CA ARG A 522 20.49 5.31 6.39
C ARG A 522 19.25 5.63 5.55
N VAL A 523 18.45 4.62 5.23
CA VAL A 523 17.19 4.77 4.47
C VAL A 523 16.11 3.83 5.04
N PRO A 524 14.90 4.32 5.40
CA PRO A 524 14.51 5.73 5.47
C PRO A 524 15.21 6.45 6.63
N ASN A 525 15.53 7.73 6.43
CA ASN A 525 16.09 8.59 7.48
C ASN A 525 14.99 9.45 8.14
N ASN A 526 14.34 8.91 9.19
CA ASN A 526 13.27 9.61 9.92
C ASN A 526 13.77 10.45 11.12
N SER A 527 15.06 10.73 11.19
CA SER A 527 15.68 11.53 12.25
C SER A 527 16.96 12.19 11.74
N ASP A 528 16.84 12.88 10.61
CA ASP A 528 17.94 13.62 9.98
C ASP A 528 18.39 14.75 10.92
N PRO A 529 19.70 14.91 11.22
CA PRO A 529 20.18 15.89 12.18
C PRO A 529 19.65 17.30 11.90
N THR A 530 19.00 17.90 12.90
CA THR A 530 18.15 19.08 12.75
C THR A 530 18.88 20.25 12.10
N ASP A 531 20.02 20.67 12.66
CA ASP A 531 20.77 21.83 12.16
C ASP A 531 21.35 21.61 10.75
N ALA A 532 21.86 20.40 10.49
CA ALA A 532 22.41 20.06 9.18
C ALA A 532 21.32 20.06 8.10
N ARG A 533 20.12 19.56 8.44
CA ARG A 533 18.96 19.59 7.55
C ARG A 533 18.47 21.01 7.31
N ILE A 534 18.38 21.86 8.34
CA ILE A 534 18.01 23.28 8.19
C ILE A 534 18.99 23.98 7.26
N LEU A 535 20.30 23.75 7.42
CA LEU A 535 21.33 24.33 6.54
C LEU A 535 21.13 23.90 5.09
N ARG A 536 20.93 22.61 4.82
CA ARG A 536 20.69 22.10 3.45
C ARG A 536 19.41 22.68 2.83
N LEU A 537 18.31 22.73 3.58
CA LEU A 537 17.06 23.37 3.13
C LEU A 537 17.28 24.85 2.81
N SER A 538 18.02 25.56 3.67
CA SER A 538 18.31 26.99 3.51
C SER A 538 19.18 27.28 2.28
N LYS A 539 20.17 26.43 2.01
CA LYS A 539 20.97 26.48 0.78
C LYS A 539 20.09 26.29 -0.46
N ALA A 540 19.19 25.31 -0.44
CA ALA A 540 18.29 25.04 -1.57
C ALA A 540 17.28 26.16 -1.81
N ALA A 541 16.83 26.85 -0.76
CA ALA A 541 15.96 28.02 -0.85
C ALA A 541 16.69 29.32 -1.19
N GLY A 542 18.01 29.40 -0.95
CA GLY A 542 18.81 30.62 -1.12
C GLY A 542 18.61 31.65 -0.01
N ALA A 543 18.02 31.26 1.13
CA ALA A 543 17.76 32.13 2.28
C ALA A 543 17.87 31.34 3.58
N ASP A 544 18.18 32.00 4.69
CA ASP A 544 18.18 31.36 6.01
C ASP A 544 16.74 31.02 6.44
N LEU A 545 16.36 29.74 6.34
CA LEU A 545 15.04 29.23 6.71
C LEU A 545 14.88 28.95 8.21
N THR A 546 15.92 29.14 9.02
CA THR A 546 15.89 28.86 10.47
C THR A 546 14.70 29.54 11.16
N PRO A 547 14.35 30.82 10.91
CA PRO A 547 13.23 31.46 11.61
C PRO A 547 11.88 30.81 11.27
N LEU A 548 11.66 30.45 10.00
CA LEU A 548 10.44 29.79 9.54
C LEU A 548 10.31 28.37 10.11
N ILE A 549 11.40 27.61 10.10
CA ILE A 549 11.42 26.23 10.61
C ILE A 549 11.25 26.23 12.14
N HIS A 550 11.84 27.21 12.84
CA HIS A 550 11.64 27.43 14.28
C HIS A 550 10.18 27.75 14.58
N PHE A 551 9.55 28.66 13.82
CA PHE A 551 8.12 28.97 13.96
C PHE A 551 7.30 27.69 13.93
N TRP A 552 7.52 26.82 12.94
CA TRP A 552 6.82 25.53 12.81
C TRP A 552 7.33 24.42 13.76
N GLY A 553 7.79 24.80 14.95
CA GLY A 553 8.01 23.91 16.07
C GLY A 553 9.30 23.08 16.02
N VAL A 554 10.22 23.38 15.10
CA VAL A 554 11.52 22.70 14.98
C VAL A 554 12.65 23.68 15.28
N GLN A 555 13.10 23.67 16.53
CA GLN A 555 14.15 24.58 16.99
C GLN A 555 15.55 24.06 16.62
N PRO A 556 16.50 24.94 16.28
CA PRO A 556 17.89 24.52 16.09
C PRO A 556 18.49 23.98 17.39
N GLU A 557 19.25 22.90 17.29
CA GLU A 557 19.91 22.24 18.43
C GLU A 557 21.14 23.03 18.89
N ARG A 558 21.88 23.65 17.95
CA ARG A 558 23.07 24.47 18.21
C ARG A 558 22.95 25.81 17.47
N PRO A 559 22.03 26.70 17.88
CA PRO A 559 21.68 27.93 17.14
C PRO A 559 22.88 28.81 16.78
N GLN A 560 23.83 28.97 17.71
CA GLN A 560 25.05 29.75 17.50
C GLN A 560 25.96 29.15 16.40
N VAL A 561 26.02 27.82 16.32
CA VAL A 561 26.82 27.11 15.31
C VAL A 561 26.13 27.20 13.96
N LEU A 562 24.83 26.92 13.92
CA LEU A 562 24.03 27.03 12.70
C LEU A 562 24.09 28.44 12.11
N ALA A 563 23.93 29.48 12.92
CA ALA A 563 24.02 30.87 12.45
C ALA A 563 25.39 31.22 11.86
N ARG A 564 26.49 30.67 12.41
CA ARG A 564 27.83 30.83 11.81
C ARG A 564 27.93 30.10 10.46
N MET A 565 27.34 28.91 10.35
CA MET A 565 27.30 28.15 9.09
C MET A 565 26.48 28.89 8.03
N MET A 566 25.31 29.44 8.38
CA MET A 566 24.49 30.25 7.46
C MET A 566 25.29 31.44 6.90
N ARG A 567 25.94 32.22 7.77
CA ARG A 567 26.78 33.35 7.34
C ARG A 567 27.93 32.93 6.44
N ARG A 568 28.56 31.79 6.72
CA ARG A 568 29.65 31.25 5.88
C ARG A 568 29.16 30.87 4.48
N GLU A 569 27.94 30.37 4.36
CA GLU A 569 27.29 30.06 3.08
C GLU A 569 26.67 31.30 2.41
N GLY A 570 26.84 32.51 2.99
CA GLY A 570 26.25 33.74 2.46
C GLY A 570 24.74 33.86 2.66
N LEU A 571 24.13 33.00 3.48
CA LEU A 571 22.70 32.97 3.73
C LEU A 571 22.34 34.00 4.81
N GLN A 572 21.32 34.81 4.55
CA GLN A 572 20.81 35.84 5.46
C GLN A 572 19.33 35.57 5.79
N PRO A 573 18.85 36.05 6.95
CA PRO A 573 17.42 36.05 7.25
C PRO A 573 16.60 36.75 6.16
N SER A 574 15.54 36.11 5.67
CA SER A 574 14.70 36.62 4.59
C SER A 574 13.65 37.61 5.10
N LYS A 575 13.47 38.72 4.37
CA LYS A 575 12.42 39.70 4.63
C LYS A 575 11.04 39.06 4.50
N GLU A 576 10.85 38.20 3.49
CA GLU A 576 9.60 37.47 3.24
C GLU A 576 9.20 36.59 4.43
N ILE A 577 10.17 35.92 5.07
CA ILE A 577 9.92 35.17 6.32
C ILE A 577 9.53 36.12 7.45
N ARG A 578 10.25 37.24 7.62
CA ARG A 578 9.91 38.22 8.66
C ARG A 578 8.48 38.74 8.48
N ASP A 579 8.13 39.16 7.28
CA ASP A 579 6.81 39.71 6.94
C ASP A 579 5.73 38.64 7.16
N ARG A 580 6.01 37.37 6.84
CA ARG A 580 5.12 36.25 7.14
C ARG A 580 4.89 36.06 8.65
N LEU A 581 5.95 36.11 9.46
CA LEU A 581 5.82 35.98 10.92
C LEU A 581 5.07 37.17 11.54
N LEU A 582 5.30 38.38 11.03
CA LEU A 582 4.54 39.57 11.41
C LEU A 582 3.05 39.43 11.05
N HIS A 583 2.73 38.91 9.85
CA HIS A 583 1.36 38.60 9.46
C HIS A 583 0.73 37.56 10.39
N TYR A 584 1.40 36.44 10.65
CA TYR A 584 0.88 35.44 11.59
C TYR A 584 0.65 36.00 12.99
N LYS A 585 1.53 36.89 13.45
CA LYS A 585 1.35 37.60 14.72
C LYS A 585 0.00 38.33 14.79
N THR A 586 -0.49 38.91 13.69
CA THR A 586 -1.80 39.59 13.66
C THR A 586 -3.00 38.64 13.65
N LEU A 587 -2.78 37.32 13.47
CA LEU A 587 -3.85 36.32 13.42
C LEU A 587 -4.08 35.61 14.76
N ILE A 588 -3.22 35.85 15.75
CA ILE A 588 -3.31 35.21 17.07
C ILE A 588 -4.63 35.64 17.74
N PRO A 589 -5.50 34.68 18.11
CA PRO A 589 -6.69 35.00 18.89
C PRO A 589 -6.30 35.59 20.24
N MET A 590 -6.75 36.81 20.53
CA MET A 590 -6.38 37.51 21.75
C MET A 590 -7.25 37.11 22.95
N ASP A 591 -8.48 36.63 22.72
CA ASP A 591 -9.38 36.24 23.78
C ASP A 591 -10.17 34.94 23.46
N ASN A 592 -11.04 34.52 24.39
CA ASN A 592 -11.87 33.33 24.21
C ASN A 592 -12.88 33.47 23.06
N GLY A 593 -13.39 34.68 22.82
CA GLY A 593 -14.33 34.97 21.75
C GLY A 593 -13.69 34.75 20.38
N GLU A 594 -12.50 35.31 20.16
CA GLU A 594 -11.71 35.12 18.96
C GLU A 594 -11.26 33.66 18.78
N PHE A 595 -10.83 32.99 19.87
CA PHE A 595 -10.51 31.57 19.82
C PHE A 595 -11.70 30.73 19.35
N ARG A 596 -12.92 31.04 19.84
CA ARG A 596 -14.15 30.38 19.39
C ARG A 596 -14.49 30.67 17.93
N GLN A 597 -14.11 31.83 17.40
CA GLN A 597 -14.25 32.11 15.97
C GLN A 597 -13.29 31.24 15.14
N HIS A 598 -12.02 31.13 15.55
CA HIS A 598 -11.06 30.21 14.93
C HIS A 598 -11.55 28.75 14.99
N LEU A 599 -12.04 28.29 16.14
CA LEU A 599 -12.62 26.96 16.31
C LEU A 599 -13.73 26.69 15.29
N LYS A 600 -14.64 27.66 15.05
CA LYS A 600 -15.70 27.55 14.04
C LYS A 600 -15.15 27.46 12.61
N ARG A 601 -14.02 28.10 12.31
CA ARG A 601 -13.35 27.97 11.01
C ARG A 601 -12.72 26.59 10.84
N VAL A 602 -12.09 26.04 11.87
CA VAL A 602 -11.50 24.69 11.81
C VAL A 602 -12.58 23.60 11.76
N TYR A 603 -13.62 23.72 12.58
CA TYR A 603 -14.73 22.75 12.70
C TYR A 603 -16.09 23.43 12.44
N PRO A 604 -16.41 23.78 11.18
CA PRO A 604 -17.65 24.49 10.84
C PRO A 604 -18.92 23.65 11.10
N LYS A 605 -18.78 22.32 11.16
CA LYS A 605 -19.86 21.39 11.51
C LYS A 605 -20.00 21.16 13.03
N GLY A 606 -19.24 21.89 13.83
CA GLY A 606 -19.15 21.69 15.27
C GLY A 606 -18.23 20.52 15.67
N LEU A 607 -18.08 20.33 16.98
CA LEU A 607 -17.11 19.39 17.57
C LEU A 607 -17.62 17.94 17.71
N GLY A 608 -18.90 17.68 17.41
CA GLY A 608 -19.50 16.36 17.53
C GLY A 608 -19.47 15.78 18.95
N LYS A 609 -19.46 14.44 19.06
CA LYS A 609 -19.36 13.73 20.36
C LYS A 609 -18.01 13.99 21.03
N LEU A 610 -17.97 13.90 22.37
CA LEU A 610 -16.72 14.03 23.11
C LEU A 610 -15.72 12.95 22.67
N THR A 611 -14.58 13.41 22.18
CA THR A 611 -13.40 12.59 21.90
C THR A 611 -12.34 12.84 22.96
N ASN A 612 -11.18 12.19 22.81
CA ASN A 612 -10.03 12.39 23.68
C ASN A 612 -9.68 13.90 23.84
N PRO A 613 -9.58 14.44 25.07
CA PRO A 613 -9.32 15.87 25.32
C PRO A 613 -7.91 16.33 24.90
N LEU A 614 -7.04 15.42 24.47
CA LEU A 614 -5.67 15.72 24.04
C LEU A 614 -5.50 15.74 22.52
N TYR A 615 -6.58 15.57 21.73
CA TYR A 615 -6.48 15.57 20.27
C TYR A 615 -7.75 16.06 19.57
N GLY A 616 -7.59 16.69 18.40
CA GLY A 616 -8.68 17.03 17.47
C GLY A 616 -9.79 17.84 18.13
N THR A 617 -11.04 17.47 17.88
CA THR A 617 -12.22 18.17 18.44
C THR A 617 -12.28 18.16 19.97
N GLY A 618 -11.75 17.12 20.61
CA GLY A 618 -11.69 17.02 22.07
C GLY A 618 -10.72 18.02 22.68
N TRP A 619 -9.56 18.23 22.06
CA TRP A 619 -8.62 19.28 22.47
C TRP A 619 -9.23 20.67 22.32
N TYR A 620 -9.84 20.98 21.18
CA TYR A 620 -10.51 22.28 20.99
C TYR A 620 -11.63 22.52 22.00
N ARG A 621 -12.35 21.48 22.43
CA ARG A 621 -13.36 21.59 23.48
C ARG A 621 -12.75 21.95 24.83
N ALA A 622 -11.69 21.26 25.23
CA ALA A 622 -11.00 21.52 26.48
C ALA A 622 -10.41 22.94 26.48
N THR A 623 -9.69 23.30 25.42
CA THR A 623 -9.08 24.63 25.28
C THR A 623 -10.13 25.74 25.23
N ALA A 624 -11.27 25.57 24.54
CA ALA A 624 -12.33 26.58 24.50
C ALA A 624 -12.91 26.91 25.90
N ALA A 625 -12.80 26.00 26.86
CA ALA A 625 -13.28 26.22 28.22
C ALA A 625 -12.31 27.06 29.08
N THR A 626 -11.03 27.14 28.68
CA THR A 626 -9.98 27.76 29.50
C THR A 626 -9.21 28.88 28.80
N TYR A 627 -9.28 28.99 27.46
CA TYR A 627 -8.54 29.99 26.70
C TYR A 627 -8.95 31.41 27.11
N SER A 628 -7.97 32.26 27.40
CA SER A 628 -8.12 33.58 28.04
C SER A 628 -7.23 34.64 27.39
N GLU A 629 -7.35 35.90 27.81
CA GLU A 629 -6.49 37.00 27.34
C GLU A 629 -5.01 36.72 27.57
N ALA A 630 -4.66 36.17 28.75
CA ALA A 630 -3.29 35.79 29.09
C ALA A 630 -2.70 34.76 28.12
N ASP A 631 -3.54 33.89 27.54
CA ASP A 631 -3.10 32.91 26.55
C ASP A 631 -2.78 33.56 25.19
N GLY A 632 -3.57 34.55 24.78
CA GLY A 632 -3.33 35.35 23.58
C GLY A 632 -2.06 36.19 23.72
N GLU A 633 -1.88 36.86 24.86
CA GLU A 633 -0.68 37.63 25.20
C GLU A 633 0.58 36.75 25.20
N ALA A 634 0.50 35.54 25.78
CA ALA A 634 1.63 34.60 25.75
C ALA A 634 1.99 34.16 24.32
N ALA A 635 1.01 33.93 23.45
CA ALA A 635 1.27 33.64 22.03
C ALA A 635 1.90 34.84 21.31
N GLN A 636 1.40 36.06 21.54
CA GLN A 636 1.96 37.30 21.01
C GLN A 636 3.42 37.48 21.42
N GLN A 637 3.73 37.24 22.70
CA GLN A 637 5.08 37.35 23.23
C GLN A 637 6.00 36.28 22.63
N ALA A 638 5.55 35.03 22.55
CA ALA A 638 6.34 33.95 21.94
C ALA A 638 6.69 34.25 20.46
N MET A 639 5.74 34.80 19.71
CA MET A 639 5.98 35.24 18.34
C MET A 639 6.94 36.44 18.27
N GLN A 640 6.77 37.42 19.16
CA GLN A 640 7.66 38.59 19.23
C GLN A 640 9.10 38.17 19.56
N ASP A 641 9.30 37.30 20.55
CA ASP A 641 10.60 36.77 20.94
C ASP A 641 11.27 36.03 19.77
N LEU A 642 10.48 35.28 19.00
CA LEU A 642 10.96 34.61 17.80
C LEU A 642 11.45 35.60 16.74
N ILE A 643 10.66 36.64 16.45
CA ILE A 643 11.02 37.68 15.47
C ILE A 643 12.27 38.43 15.92
N GLU A 644 12.33 38.87 17.19
CA GLU A 644 13.49 39.59 17.73
C GLU A 644 14.76 38.75 17.71
N ARG A 645 14.65 37.44 17.99
CA ARG A 645 15.77 36.51 17.97
C ARG A 645 16.48 36.45 16.63
N TYR A 646 15.75 36.56 15.53
CA TYR A 646 16.30 36.35 14.18
C TYR A 646 16.45 37.63 13.36
N PHE A 647 15.69 38.68 13.67
CA PHE A 647 15.67 39.93 12.91
C PHE A 647 16.06 41.16 13.74
N GLY A 648 16.32 40.99 15.04
CA GLY A 648 16.64 42.08 15.96
C GLY A 648 15.39 42.82 16.46
N ARG A 649 15.59 43.67 17.49
CA ARG A 649 14.55 44.56 17.99
C ARG A 649 14.31 45.71 17.02
N GLN A 650 13.04 46.01 16.73
CA GLN A 650 12.71 47.31 16.14
C GLN A 650 12.99 48.39 17.20
N SER A 651 13.85 49.35 16.88
CA SER A 651 13.86 50.63 17.56
C SER A 651 12.49 51.27 17.35
N GLY A 652 11.68 51.33 18.40
CA GLY A 652 10.32 51.84 18.35
C GLY A 652 10.28 53.27 17.80
N ALA A 653 9.30 53.54 16.95
CA ALA A 653 8.82 54.90 16.79
C ALA A 653 8.20 55.30 18.14
N SER A 654 8.84 56.27 18.77
CA SER A 654 8.34 57.01 19.94
C SER A 654 7.04 57.74 19.63
#